data_AF-A0A7N4PB21-F1
#
_entry.id   AF-A0A7N4PB21-F1
#
_cell.length_a   1.000
_cell.length_b   1.000
_cell.length_c   1.000
_cell.angle_alpha   90.00
_cell.angle_beta   90.00
_cell.angle_gamma   90.00
#
_symmetry.space_group_name_H-M   'P 1'
#
loop_
_entity.id
_entity.type
_entity.pdbx_description
1 polymer ?
#
loop_
_entity_poly.entity_id
_entity_poly.type
_entity_poly.pdbx_seq_one_letter_code
_entity_poly.pdbx_strand_id
1 'polypeptide(L)'
;MFLDLGNLPPDVWGRSQVKKRILIGPDSRGEMLITDSITTCLSPPVYDLVCKVGFEAKESHDINSIVSQYGEVCWKTIAKYMCYADSEGQNVDYLKSVSLLGPVCEAVHTHICSLSKAQFDVQYALWFQWTNFSELFPEIFVALKSSQPAAVPLSLMKLTSCLERALGNVFLLIGKECPFLLRDLLVSKELAEVFGQSVMNILRVFIGSPCGLNLRNILWHGFASPQEIPPKYCSMLVLLTAGLGQLLKIYLQRTNFKFIHRPFLTFTQLKELIIFPDINDEVLSVVEELIKKSTFVLKIMIPFWEAVIMKFRSHRYADCIILLLTQLETGLRKVFTTVNKCPKRFLTAESTAFYTTFDEILAKQLSDDEINHLPLFLGEPAMEFLWDFLNHQEGPRVRDRLSHGEINVNDFPKEVTNQLLAFSIVLLLRFVEEDVLSVSKENASIKILIDCANCYCSQFHPVSQLKKKILYCEESITIWPQLPLVPVEQIQEATRLGSNSEANDCYHLIMKISSELQHYVPQVDCNLSNLLDNPPTAKWSLLLHELCSKRIRTLYCPRSVLEVLVILQKISAHCHLVSDQIIATTEIRFKQWTQKTLRSRQRQNYLRMLNSIKLLSPVLQLLLLLITLELVNIHIVNEKNACEYQQYLKFLKSVLQYTENLVTYSNQEKNKWDESINITHLVLVKIWAFTDKKQMLMHLAKKSPNKIIL
;
A
#
# COMPACT_ATOMS: atom_id res chain seq x y z
N MET A 1 -15.53 -7.15 -2.75
CA MET A 1 -16.89 -7.72 -2.75
C MET A 1 -17.34 -7.76 -1.29
N PHE A 2 -18.40 -7.03 -0.97
CA PHE A 2 -18.84 -6.75 0.40
C PHE A 2 -19.82 -7.82 0.86
N LEU A 3 -19.55 -8.47 1.98
CA LEU A 3 -20.58 -9.15 2.76
C LEU A 3 -20.45 -8.76 4.24
N ASP A 4 -21.63 -8.57 4.80
CA ASP A 4 -22.00 -7.95 6.06
C ASP A 4 -22.03 -9.05 7.13
N LEU A 5 -21.22 -8.96 8.19
CA LEU A 5 -21.33 -9.85 9.35
C LEU A 5 -21.10 -9.07 10.65
N GLY A 6 -22.22 -8.78 11.31
CA GLY A 6 -22.28 -8.21 12.65
C GLY A 6 -22.15 -9.27 13.75
N ASN A 7 -21.65 -8.78 14.89
CA ASN A 7 -21.81 -9.30 16.26
C ASN A 7 -21.27 -10.70 16.60
N LEU A 8 -20.07 -10.76 17.18
CA LEU A 8 -19.63 -11.74 18.20
C LEU A 8 -18.47 -11.13 19.05
N PRO A 9 -18.22 -11.61 20.29
CA PRO A 9 -17.85 -10.76 21.43
C PRO A 9 -16.39 -10.25 21.48
N PRO A 10 -16.15 -9.08 22.11
CA PRO A 10 -14.84 -8.42 22.16
C PRO A 10 -14.04 -8.83 23.40
N ASP A 11 -13.56 -10.07 23.52
CA ASP A 11 -12.70 -10.43 24.67
C ASP A 11 -11.78 -11.63 24.39
N VAL A 12 -10.75 -11.42 23.58
CA VAL A 12 -9.56 -12.32 23.55
C VAL A 12 -8.24 -11.54 23.62
N TRP A 13 -8.26 -10.24 23.34
CA TRP A 13 -7.04 -9.42 23.23
C TRP A 13 -6.63 -8.72 24.53
N GLY A 14 -7.01 -9.26 25.69
CA GLY A 14 -6.91 -8.54 26.95
C GLY A 14 -6.62 -9.42 28.15
N ARG A 15 -5.53 -10.20 28.13
CA ARG A 15 -4.82 -10.61 29.36
C ARG A 15 -3.51 -11.37 29.07
N SER A 16 -2.48 -10.99 29.84
CA SER A 16 -1.21 -11.68 30.09
C SER A 16 -0.11 -11.56 29.02
N GLN A 17 0.70 -10.51 29.15
CA GLN A 17 2.13 -10.61 28.87
C GLN A 17 2.75 -11.56 29.90
N VAL A 18 2.80 -12.84 29.57
CA VAL A 18 3.75 -13.78 30.16
C VAL A 18 4.62 -14.26 29.01
N LYS A 19 5.94 -14.05 29.14
CA LYS A 19 6.97 -14.69 28.32
C LYS A 19 6.82 -16.21 28.41
N LYS A 20 5.90 -16.80 27.66
CA LYS A 20 5.95 -18.19 27.24
C LYS A 20 6.17 -18.16 25.74
N ARG A 21 7.45 -18.19 25.34
CA ARG A 21 7.84 -18.79 24.08
C ARG A 21 7.19 -20.17 24.09
N ILE A 22 6.19 -20.39 23.23
CA ILE A 22 5.81 -21.74 22.88
C ILE A 22 7.00 -22.25 22.07
N LEU A 23 7.94 -22.87 22.78
CA LEU A 23 8.88 -23.80 22.19
C LEU A 23 8.00 -24.78 21.40
N ILE A 24 8.21 -24.79 20.09
CA ILE A 24 7.71 -25.83 19.20
C ILE A 24 8.10 -27.16 19.89
N GLY A 25 7.10 -27.85 20.43
CA GLY A 25 7.32 -29.07 21.18
C GLY A 25 7.93 -30.16 20.29
N PRO A 26 8.61 -31.17 20.87
CA PRO A 26 9.21 -32.25 20.10
C PRO A 26 8.23 -33.00 19.17
N ASP A 27 6.92 -32.94 19.42
CA ASP A 27 5.89 -33.69 18.69
C ASP A 27 5.45 -33.09 17.35
N SER A 28 5.77 -31.83 17.02
CA SER A 28 5.56 -31.29 15.67
C SER A 28 6.71 -31.62 14.71
N ARG A 29 7.74 -32.35 15.16
CA ARG A 29 8.82 -32.87 14.29
C ARG A 29 8.34 -33.99 13.36
N GLY A 30 7.24 -34.66 13.68
CA GLY A 30 6.66 -35.70 12.82
C GLY A 30 6.07 -35.18 11.51
N GLU A 31 5.54 -33.95 11.48
CA GLU A 31 4.96 -33.33 10.28
C GLU A 31 5.94 -32.44 9.50
N MET A 32 7.06 -32.01 10.10
CA MET A 32 8.14 -31.30 9.40
C MET A 32 8.91 -32.17 8.39
N LEU A 33 8.76 -33.50 8.43
CA LEU A 33 9.43 -34.42 7.50
C LEU A 33 8.92 -34.33 6.05
N ILE A 34 7.77 -33.69 5.80
CA ILE A 34 7.23 -33.54 4.43
C ILE A 34 8.04 -32.50 3.62
N THR A 35 8.70 -31.53 4.27
CA THR A 35 9.28 -30.36 3.57
C THR A 35 10.57 -30.61 2.80
N ASP A 36 11.27 -31.72 3.07
CA ASP A 36 12.52 -32.05 2.38
C ASP A 36 12.31 -32.72 1.01
N SER A 37 11.06 -33.06 0.67
CA SER A 37 10.69 -33.75 -0.57
C SER A 37 9.98 -32.86 -1.61
N ILE A 38 9.70 -31.60 -1.28
CA ILE A 38 8.94 -30.71 -2.16
C ILE A 38 9.84 -30.28 -3.33
N THR A 39 9.51 -30.75 -4.53
CA THR A 39 10.21 -30.42 -5.79
C THR A 39 9.50 -29.34 -6.60
N THR A 40 8.23 -29.05 -6.29
CA THR A 40 7.40 -28.02 -6.96
C THR A 40 6.33 -27.49 -6.00
N CYS A 41 5.93 -26.22 -6.17
CA CYS A 41 4.76 -25.65 -5.49
C CYS A 41 3.51 -25.58 -6.40
N LEU A 42 3.59 -26.12 -7.63
CA LEU A 42 2.45 -26.24 -8.54
C LEU A 42 1.63 -27.49 -8.20
N SER A 43 0.31 -27.40 -8.31
CA SER A 43 -0.53 -28.61 -8.28
C SER A 43 -0.20 -29.52 -9.47
N PRO A 44 -0.38 -30.85 -9.39
CA PRO A 44 -0.06 -31.75 -10.50
C PRO A 44 -0.70 -31.35 -11.85
N PRO A 45 -1.99 -30.96 -11.93
CA PRO A 45 -2.59 -30.52 -13.19
C PRO A 45 -1.94 -29.26 -13.77
N VAL A 46 -1.58 -28.30 -12.91
CA VAL A 46 -0.92 -27.05 -13.35
C VAL A 46 0.53 -27.31 -13.73
N TYR A 47 1.24 -28.16 -12.98
CA TYR A 47 2.58 -28.60 -13.34
C TYR A 47 2.60 -29.27 -14.72
N ASP A 48 1.70 -30.23 -14.96
CA ASP A 48 1.61 -30.91 -16.25
C ASP A 48 1.30 -29.93 -17.38
N LEU A 49 0.29 -29.06 -17.20
CA LEU A 49 -0.09 -28.05 -18.21
C LEU A 49 1.04 -27.07 -18.53
N VAL A 50 1.74 -26.57 -17.52
CA VAL A 50 2.76 -25.53 -17.70
C VAL A 50 4.10 -26.12 -18.16
N CYS A 51 4.53 -27.23 -17.56
CA CYS A 51 5.89 -27.73 -17.72
C CYS A 51 6.02 -28.86 -18.77
N LYS A 52 4.94 -29.58 -19.09
CA LYS A 52 5.00 -30.75 -19.99
C LYS A 52 4.23 -30.57 -21.29
N VAL A 53 2.96 -30.18 -21.21
CA VAL A 53 2.03 -30.18 -22.35
C VAL A 53 2.61 -29.37 -23.52
N GLY A 54 2.65 -29.98 -24.70
CA GLY A 54 3.11 -29.33 -25.94
C GLY A 54 4.63 -29.33 -26.11
N PHE A 55 5.38 -29.86 -25.15
CA PHE A 55 6.83 -30.09 -25.29
C PHE A 55 7.20 -31.58 -25.33
N GLU A 56 6.21 -32.46 -25.39
CA GLU A 56 6.41 -33.92 -25.44
C GLU A 56 6.87 -34.41 -26.81
N ALA A 57 6.45 -33.73 -27.89
CA ALA A 57 6.80 -34.07 -29.27
C ALA A 57 7.98 -33.23 -29.77
N LYS A 58 8.91 -33.85 -30.51
CA LYS A 58 10.06 -33.18 -31.16
C LYS A 58 9.72 -32.63 -32.56
N GLU A 59 8.45 -32.38 -32.84
CA GLU A 59 8.05 -31.83 -34.13
C GLU A 59 8.53 -30.37 -34.25
N SER A 60 9.41 -30.12 -35.21
CA SER A 60 9.94 -28.78 -35.47
C SER A 60 9.02 -28.05 -36.45
N HIS A 61 8.38 -26.97 -36.00
CA HIS A 61 7.71 -26.06 -36.92
C HIS A 61 8.72 -25.19 -37.69
N ASP A 62 8.41 -24.90 -38.95
CA ASP A 62 9.20 -23.96 -39.75
C ASP A 62 8.98 -22.52 -39.24
N ILE A 63 10.03 -21.91 -38.71
CA ILE A 63 10.03 -20.53 -38.22
C ILE A 63 9.59 -19.53 -39.30
N ASN A 64 9.89 -19.80 -40.57
CA ASN A 64 9.53 -18.89 -41.68
C ASN A 64 8.02 -18.76 -41.88
N SER A 65 7.24 -19.72 -41.36
CA SER A 65 5.78 -19.65 -41.36
C SER A 65 5.21 -18.76 -40.23
N ILE A 66 6.02 -18.50 -39.20
CA ILE A 66 5.64 -17.76 -37.97
C ILE A 66 6.20 -16.34 -38.00
N VAL A 67 7.44 -16.15 -38.44
CA VAL A 67 8.14 -14.86 -38.47
C VAL A 67 8.81 -14.65 -39.83
N SER A 68 8.63 -13.47 -40.42
CA SER A 68 9.32 -13.11 -41.66
C SER A 68 10.80 -12.80 -41.42
N GLN A 69 11.60 -12.75 -42.48
CA GLN A 69 13.01 -12.34 -42.40
C GLN A 69 13.23 -10.95 -41.79
N TYR A 70 12.21 -10.09 -41.80
CA TYR A 70 12.24 -8.73 -41.24
C TYR A 70 11.66 -8.65 -39.82
N GLY A 71 11.35 -9.79 -39.20
CA GLY A 71 10.79 -9.84 -37.84
C GLY A 71 9.28 -9.62 -37.77
N GLU A 72 8.55 -9.69 -38.89
CA GLU A 72 7.09 -9.53 -38.89
C GLU A 72 6.39 -10.80 -38.41
N VAL A 73 5.45 -10.67 -37.47
CA VAL A 73 4.76 -11.80 -36.84
C VAL A 73 3.54 -12.21 -37.66
N CYS A 74 3.50 -13.47 -38.09
CA CYS A 74 2.36 -14.04 -38.81
C CYS A 74 1.27 -14.52 -37.84
N TRP A 75 0.44 -13.60 -37.36
CA TRP A 75 -0.69 -13.89 -36.48
C TRP A 75 -1.66 -14.92 -37.04
N LYS A 76 -1.87 -14.94 -38.36
CA LYS A 76 -2.73 -15.93 -39.03
C LYS A 76 -2.21 -17.35 -38.83
N THR A 77 -0.90 -17.57 -38.86
CA THR A 77 -0.30 -18.90 -38.63
C THR A 77 -0.43 -19.28 -37.16
N ILE A 78 -0.08 -18.39 -36.23
CA ILE A 78 -0.16 -18.67 -34.78
C ILE A 78 -1.61 -18.98 -34.38
N ALA A 79 -2.59 -18.23 -34.91
CA ALA A 79 -4.00 -18.42 -34.59
C ALA A 79 -4.58 -19.77 -35.08
N LYS A 80 -3.94 -20.47 -36.04
CA LYS A 80 -4.37 -21.82 -36.46
C LYS A 80 -4.20 -22.86 -35.37
N TYR A 81 -3.31 -22.62 -34.41
CA TYR A 81 -3.05 -23.52 -33.29
C TYR A 81 -3.99 -23.26 -32.09
N MET A 82 -4.88 -22.27 -32.20
CA MET A 82 -5.92 -22.03 -31.21
C MET A 82 -7.08 -23.00 -31.41
N CYS A 83 -7.50 -23.65 -30.34
CA CYS A 83 -8.69 -24.50 -30.30
C CYS A 83 -9.81 -23.83 -29.50
N TYR A 84 -11.04 -24.06 -29.94
CA TYR A 84 -12.24 -23.54 -29.31
C TYR A 84 -13.18 -24.70 -28.99
N ALA A 85 -13.77 -24.65 -27.79
CA ALA A 85 -14.74 -25.64 -27.33
C ALA A 85 -16.11 -25.46 -27.99
N ASP A 86 -16.38 -24.25 -28.49
CA ASP A 86 -17.61 -23.88 -29.19
C ASP A 86 -17.37 -23.57 -30.67
N SER A 87 -18.41 -23.76 -31.48
CA SER A 87 -18.39 -23.41 -32.90
C SER A 87 -18.35 -21.90 -33.15
N GLU A 88 -18.71 -21.09 -32.14
CA GLU A 88 -18.71 -19.63 -32.20
C GLU A 88 -17.33 -19.01 -31.91
N GLY A 89 -16.34 -19.79 -31.47
CA GLY A 89 -14.97 -19.33 -31.24
C GLY A 89 -14.81 -18.39 -30.05
N GLN A 90 -15.74 -18.42 -29.09
CA GLN A 90 -15.72 -17.56 -27.91
C GLN A 90 -15.03 -18.26 -26.72
N ASN A 91 -15.18 -19.57 -26.61
CA ASN A 91 -14.65 -20.38 -25.52
C ASN A 91 -13.38 -21.12 -25.94
N VAL A 92 -12.23 -20.59 -25.53
CA VAL A 92 -10.92 -21.20 -25.81
C VAL A 92 -10.78 -22.53 -25.07
N ASP A 93 -10.46 -23.60 -25.81
CA ASP A 93 -9.99 -24.86 -25.23
C ASP A 93 -8.51 -24.68 -24.88
N TYR A 94 -8.24 -24.33 -23.62
CA TYR A 94 -6.90 -23.98 -23.15
C TYR A 94 -5.93 -25.16 -23.23
N LEU A 95 -6.33 -26.36 -22.82
CA LEU A 95 -5.43 -27.53 -22.80
C LEU A 95 -4.97 -27.87 -24.22
N LYS A 96 -5.91 -27.95 -25.16
CA LYS A 96 -5.60 -28.28 -26.55
C LYS A 96 -4.82 -27.16 -27.24
N SER A 97 -5.14 -25.90 -26.94
CA SER A 97 -4.40 -24.75 -27.47
C SER A 97 -2.95 -24.73 -26.96
N VAL A 98 -2.71 -25.00 -25.66
CA VAL A 98 -1.35 -25.10 -25.10
C VAL A 98 -0.56 -26.22 -25.78
N SER A 99 -1.17 -27.40 -25.94
CA SER A 99 -0.55 -28.56 -26.60
C SER A 99 -0.07 -28.22 -28.02
N LEU A 100 -0.88 -27.50 -28.79
CA LEU A 100 -0.56 -27.10 -30.17
C LEU A 100 0.39 -25.90 -30.25
N LEU A 101 0.35 -24.98 -29.28
CA LEU A 101 1.24 -23.82 -29.22
C LEU A 101 2.63 -24.15 -28.66
N GLY A 102 2.79 -25.24 -27.91
CA GLY A 102 4.08 -25.67 -27.36
C GLY A 102 5.19 -25.78 -28.41
N PRO A 103 5.00 -26.54 -29.50
CA PRO A 103 6.01 -26.65 -30.56
C PRO A 103 6.27 -25.31 -31.29
N VAL A 104 5.27 -24.43 -31.37
CA VAL A 104 5.44 -23.06 -31.89
C VAL A 104 6.37 -22.25 -30.96
N CYS A 105 6.18 -22.36 -29.64
CA CYS A 105 7.06 -21.72 -28.66
C CYS A 105 8.51 -22.22 -28.78
N GLU A 106 8.71 -23.52 -29.04
CA GLU A 106 10.05 -24.11 -29.27
C GLU A 106 10.74 -23.49 -30.50
N ALA A 107 10.04 -23.42 -31.63
CA ALA A 107 10.57 -22.85 -32.87
C ALA A 107 10.96 -21.38 -32.67
N VAL A 108 10.09 -20.60 -32.00
CA VAL A 108 10.34 -19.20 -31.66
C VAL A 108 11.53 -19.05 -30.71
N HIS A 109 11.64 -19.91 -29.71
CA HIS A 109 12.77 -19.91 -28.78
C HIS A 109 14.10 -20.17 -29.49
N THR A 110 14.14 -21.19 -30.33
CA THR A 110 15.32 -21.54 -31.12
C THR A 110 15.74 -20.39 -32.04
N HIS A 111 14.78 -19.74 -32.69
CA HIS A 111 15.02 -18.56 -33.51
C HIS A 111 15.58 -17.39 -32.69
N ILE A 112 14.91 -16.99 -31.61
CA ILE A 112 15.39 -15.87 -30.78
C ILE A 112 16.80 -16.18 -30.22
N CYS A 113 17.06 -17.41 -29.80
CA CYS A 113 18.38 -17.80 -29.30
C CYS A 113 19.47 -17.81 -30.38
N SER A 114 19.13 -18.05 -31.65
CA SER A 114 20.11 -18.06 -32.76
C SER A 114 20.54 -16.66 -33.19
N LEU A 115 19.73 -15.63 -32.93
CA LEU A 115 20.06 -14.25 -33.27
C LEU A 115 21.25 -13.74 -32.43
N SER A 116 22.07 -12.88 -33.02
CA SER A 116 22.97 -11.99 -32.28
C SER A 116 22.19 -10.81 -31.68
N LYS A 117 22.77 -10.11 -30.70
CA LYS A 117 22.13 -8.91 -30.11
C LYS A 117 21.82 -7.85 -31.18
N ALA A 118 22.75 -7.59 -32.10
CA ALA A 118 22.55 -6.64 -33.18
C ALA A 118 21.41 -7.05 -34.12
N GLN A 119 21.29 -8.34 -34.46
CA GLN A 119 20.19 -8.85 -35.28
C GLN A 119 18.84 -8.72 -34.55
N PHE A 120 18.80 -9.05 -33.26
CA PHE A 120 17.60 -8.88 -32.44
C PHE A 120 17.16 -7.41 -32.39
N ASP A 121 18.10 -6.49 -32.15
CA ASP A 121 17.80 -5.05 -32.09
C ASP A 121 17.28 -4.54 -33.44
N VAL A 122 17.92 -4.91 -34.55
CA VAL A 122 17.49 -4.53 -35.90
C VAL A 122 16.09 -5.07 -36.23
N GLN A 123 15.78 -6.32 -35.84
CA GLN A 123 14.49 -6.94 -36.15
C GLN A 123 13.35 -6.45 -35.25
N TYR A 124 13.60 -6.23 -33.95
CA TYR A 124 12.52 -6.08 -32.96
C TYR A 124 12.50 -4.77 -32.17
N ALA A 125 13.60 -4.02 -32.05
CA ALA A 125 13.66 -2.87 -31.12
C ALA A 125 12.58 -1.81 -31.40
N LEU A 126 12.33 -1.50 -32.69
CA LEU A 126 11.28 -0.56 -33.10
C LEU A 126 9.89 -1.00 -32.61
N TRP A 127 9.65 -2.31 -32.57
CA TRP A 127 8.36 -2.90 -32.24
C TRP A 127 8.09 -2.97 -30.73
N PHE A 128 9.05 -2.56 -29.88
CA PHE A 128 8.86 -2.49 -28.43
C PHE A 128 8.58 -1.08 -27.91
N GLN A 129 8.74 -0.04 -28.75
CA GLN A 129 8.58 1.37 -28.32
C GLN A 129 7.19 1.67 -27.74
N TRP A 130 6.15 0.98 -28.21
CA TRP A 130 4.78 1.16 -27.73
C TRP A 130 4.56 0.77 -26.25
N THR A 131 5.51 0.05 -25.65
CA THR A 131 5.43 -0.35 -24.24
C THR A 131 5.85 0.75 -23.28
N ASN A 132 6.52 1.81 -23.78
CA ASN A 132 7.18 2.82 -22.96
C ASN A 132 8.26 2.25 -22.02
N PHE A 133 8.80 1.06 -22.34
CA PHE A 133 9.89 0.43 -21.62
C PHE A 133 10.69 -0.54 -22.53
N SER A 134 11.22 0.00 -23.64
CA SER A 134 11.93 -0.77 -24.67
C SER A 134 13.23 -1.41 -24.19
N GLU A 135 13.87 -0.84 -23.16
CA GLU A 135 15.16 -1.30 -22.63
C GLU A 135 15.05 -2.67 -21.94
N LEU A 136 13.83 -3.06 -21.55
CA LEU A 136 13.55 -4.36 -20.97
C LEU A 136 13.90 -5.52 -21.93
N PHE A 137 13.61 -5.38 -23.22
CA PHE A 137 13.66 -6.50 -24.16
C PHE A 137 15.08 -6.95 -24.48
N PRO A 138 16.07 -6.05 -24.69
CA PRO A 138 17.48 -6.44 -24.75
C PRO A 138 17.96 -7.13 -23.47
N GLU A 139 17.46 -6.72 -22.29
CA GLU A 139 17.80 -7.39 -21.02
C GLU A 139 17.25 -8.83 -20.99
N ILE A 140 15.99 -9.01 -21.37
CA ILE A 140 15.35 -10.33 -21.47
C ILE A 140 16.10 -11.21 -22.47
N PHE A 141 16.50 -10.67 -23.61
CA PHE A 141 17.27 -11.39 -24.62
C PHE A 141 18.59 -11.96 -24.07
N VAL A 142 19.31 -11.18 -23.25
CA VAL A 142 20.51 -11.67 -22.56
C VAL A 142 20.15 -12.73 -21.50
N ALA A 143 19.06 -12.50 -20.75
CA ALA A 143 18.59 -13.42 -19.71
C ALA A 143 18.18 -14.79 -20.26
N LEU A 144 17.57 -14.85 -21.45
CA LEU A 144 17.18 -16.08 -22.13
C LEU A 144 18.38 -17.00 -22.45
N LYS A 145 19.56 -16.43 -22.63
CA LYS A 145 20.82 -17.17 -22.88
C LYS A 145 21.62 -17.42 -21.60
N SER A 146 21.14 -16.96 -20.46
CA SER A 146 21.80 -17.10 -19.18
C SER A 146 21.55 -18.47 -18.55
N SER A 147 22.55 -19.01 -17.86
CA SER A 147 22.40 -20.20 -17.00
C SER A 147 21.83 -19.88 -15.61
N GLN A 148 21.61 -18.60 -15.29
CA GLN A 148 21.16 -18.17 -13.98
C GLN A 148 19.72 -18.65 -13.70
N PRO A 149 19.46 -19.44 -12.64
CA PRO A 149 18.15 -20.05 -12.40
C PRO A 149 16.98 -19.07 -12.31
N ALA A 150 17.25 -17.85 -11.82
CA ALA A 150 16.25 -16.81 -11.62
C ALA A 150 15.98 -15.92 -12.86
N ALA A 151 16.81 -16.01 -13.91
CA ALA A 151 16.83 -15.06 -15.02
C ALA A 151 15.52 -15.06 -15.82
N VAL A 152 15.03 -16.25 -16.21
CA VAL A 152 13.79 -16.40 -16.98
C VAL A 152 12.54 -16.03 -16.15
N PRO A 153 12.35 -16.54 -14.92
CA PRO A 153 11.24 -16.13 -14.06
C PRO A 153 11.17 -14.61 -13.83
N LEU A 154 12.30 -13.98 -13.50
CA LEU A 154 12.38 -12.53 -13.33
C LEU A 154 12.04 -11.77 -14.61
N SER A 155 12.54 -12.24 -15.75
CA SER A 155 12.24 -11.66 -17.07
C SER A 155 10.75 -11.73 -17.40
N LEU A 156 10.10 -12.87 -17.11
CA LEU A 156 8.66 -13.04 -17.30
C LEU A 156 7.83 -12.15 -16.38
N MET A 157 8.19 -12.00 -15.10
CA MET A 157 7.50 -11.08 -14.18
C MET A 157 7.56 -9.62 -14.67
N LYS A 158 8.73 -9.18 -15.14
CA LYS A 158 8.89 -7.84 -15.72
C LYS A 158 8.13 -7.69 -17.04
N LEU A 159 8.21 -8.68 -17.92
CA LEU A 159 7.53 -8.67 -19.22
C LEU A 159 6.01 -8.63 -19.06
N THR A 160 5.45 -9.46 -18.18
CA THR A 160 4.00 -9.49 -17.94
C THR A 160 3.49 -8.19 -17.35
N SER A 161 4.23 -7.56 -16.41
CA SER A 161 3.88 -6.26 -15.83
C SER A 161 3.97 -5.13 -16.87
N CYS A 162 5.02 -5.14 -17.69
CA CYS A 162 5.21 -4.21 -18.80
C CYS A 162 4.04 -4.33 -19.81
N LEU A 163 3.70 -5.56 -20.19
CA LEU A 163 2.62 -5.83 -21.14
C LEU A 163 1.24 -5.43 -20.57
N GLU A 164 0.96 -5.75 -19.31
CA GLU A 164 -0.28 -5.35 -18.64
C GLU A 164 -0.48 -3.83 -18.67
N ARG A 165 0.55 -3.06 -18.30
CA ARG A 165 0.52 -1.60 -18.40
C ARG A 165 0.34 -1.12 -19.84
N ALA A 166 1.10 -1.68 -20.77
CA ALA A 166 1.10 -1.26 -22.17
C ALA A 166 -0.26 -1.52 -22.83
N LEU A 167 -0.86 -2.69 -22.60
CA LEU A 167 -2.22 -3.02 -23.04
C LEU A 167 -3.23 -2.06 -22.41
N GLY A 168 -3.08 -1.71 -21.13
CA GLY A 168 -3.95 -0.72 -20.51
C GLY A 168 -3.83 0.67 -21.16
N ASN A 169 -2.65 1.08 -21.65
CA ASN A 169 -2.50 2.32 -22.40
C ASN A 169 -3.25 2.25 -23.74
N VAL A 170 -3.18 1.10 -24.42
CA VAL A 170 -3.89 0.86 -25.69
C VAL A 170 -5.40 0.85 -25.48
N PHE A 171 -5.88 0.24 -24.39
CA PHE A 171 -7.30 0.26 -24.02
C PHE A 171 -7.85 1.69 -23.94
N LEU A 172 -7.09 2.63 -23.37
CA LEU A 172 -7.49 4.03 -23.25
C LEU A 172 -7.52 4.82 -24.56
N LEU A 173 -7.15 4.21 -25.70
CA LEU A 173 -7.43 4.80 -27.01
C LEU A 173 -8.95 4.84 -27.31
N ILE A 174 -9.70 3.90 -26.75
CA ILE A 174 -11.13 3.70 -27.02
C ILE A 174 -11.95 3.82 -25.73
N GLY A 175 -11.51 3.14 -24.67
CA GLY A 175 -12.19 3.10 -23.37
C GLY A 175 -11.90 4.31 -22.49
N LYS A 176 -12.71 4.48 -21.44
CA LYS A 176 -12.58 5.58 -20.47
C LYS A 176 -11.89 5.17 -19.18
N GLU A 177 -12.26 4.02 -18.63
CA GLU A 177 -11.71 3.48 -17.38
C GLU A 177 -11.11 2.11 -17.65
N CYS A 178 -9.79 2.01 -17.49
CA CYS A 178 -9.06 0.76 -17.71
C CYS A 178 -9.48 -0.28 -16.65
N PRO A 179 -9.86 -1.52 -17.06
CA PRO A 179 -10.11 -2.60 -16.12
C PRO A 179 -8.94 -2.81 -15.16
N PHE A 180 -9.25 -3.07 -13.89
CA PHE A 180 -8.23 -3.30 -12.85
C PHE A 180 -7.55 -4.67 -12.98
N LEU A 181 -8.28 -5.70 -13.42
CA LEU A 181 -7.74 -7.05 -13.56
C LEU A 181 -7.26 -7.30 -14.99
N LEU A 182 -6.04 -7.82 -15.16
CA LEU A 182 -5.48 -8.21 -16.46
C LEU A 182 -6.42 -9.14 -17.25
N ARG A 183 -7.07 -10.10 -16.58
CA ARG A 183 -8.01 -11.01 -17.25
C ARG A 183 -9.15 -10.25 -17.92
N ASP A 184 -9.70 -9.25 -17.24
CA ASP A 184 -10.85 -8.48 -17.74
C ASP A 184 -10.38 -7.53 -18.85
N LEU A 185 -9.17 -6.98 -18.73
CA LEU A 185 -8.50 -6.22 -19.79
C LEU A 185 -8.33 -7.08 -21.06
N LEU A 186 -7.89 -8.33 -20.94
CA LEU A 186 -7.66 -9.24 -22.08
C LEU A 186 -8.95 -9.72 -22.76
N VAL A 187 -10.11 -9.60 -22.11
CA VAL A 187 -11.43 -9.93 -22.68
C VAL A 187 -12.15 -8.69 -23.23
N SER A 188 -11.57 -7.50 -23.04
CA SER A 188 -12.17 -6.24 -23.47
C SER A 188 -12.35 -6.16 -24.99
N LYS A 189 -13.48 -5.57 -25.41
CA LYS A 189 -13.79 -5.35 -26.83
C LYS A 189 -12.86 -4.30 -27.43
N GLU A 190 -12.45 -3.33 -26.62
CA GLU A 190 -11.55 -2.25 -26.95
C GLU A 190 -10.19 -2.79 -27.44
N LEU A 191 -9.60 -3.76 -26.72
CA LEU A 191 -8.35 -4.38 -27.19
C LEU A 191 -8.58 -5.32 -28.38
N ALA A 192 -9.71 -6.02 -28.42
CA ALA A 192 -10.05 -6.86 -29.57
C ALA A 192 -10.28 -6.04 -30.85
N GLU A 193 -10.74 -4.80 -30.76
CA GLU A 193 -10.87 -3.88 -31.89
C GLU A 193 -9.49 -3.47 -32.45
N VAL A 194 -8.51 -3.21 -31.57
CA VAL A 194 -7.16 -2.81 -31.97
C VAL A 194 -6.35 -3.99 -32.50
N PHE A 195 -6.32 -5.10 -31.76
CA PHE A 195 -5.42 -6.23 -32.02
C PHE A 195 -6.09 -7.43 -32.72
N GLY A 196 -7.42 -7.51 -32.68
CA GLY A 196 -8.18 -8.66 -33.16
C GLY A 196 -8.43 -9.71 -32.08
N GLN A 197 -9.61 -10.33 -32.12
CA GLN A 197 -10.04 -11.30 -31.12
C GLN A 197 -9.11 -12.52 -31.00
N SER A 198 -8.61 -13.04 -32.11
CA SER A 198 -7.71 -14.19 -32.12
C SER A 198 -6.38 -13.90 -31.40
N VAL A 199 -5.87 -12.67 -31.53
CA VAL A 199 -4.63 -12.22 -30.87
C VAL A 199 -4.84 -12.14 -29.36
N MET A 200 -5.97 -11.56 -28.94
CA MET A 200 -6.33 -11.50 -27.52
C MET A 200 -6.54 -12.89 -26.92
N ASN A 201 -7.13 -13.82 -27.67
CA ASN A 201 -7.29 -15.22 -27.25
C ASN A 201 -5.94 -15.94 -27.07
N ILE A 202 -4.95 -15.67 -27.94
CA ILE A 202 -3.58 -16.18 -27.75
C ILE A 202 -3.00 -15.65 -26.44
N LEU A 203 -3.07 -14.34 -26.16
CA LEU A 203 -2.57 -13.77 -24.90
C LEU A 203 -3.26 -14.36 -23.67
N ARG A 204 -4.57 -14.62 -23.75
CA ARG A 204 -5.35 -15.27 -22.68
C ARG A 204 -4.82 -16.66 -22.32
N VAL A 205 -4.28 -17.42 -23.28
CA VAL A 205 -3.65 -18.74 -23.04
C VAL A 205 -2.40 -18.60 -22.17
N PHE A 206 -1.57 -17.57 -22.41
CA PHE A 206 -0.29 -17.42 -21.70
C PHE A 206 -0.42 -16.74 -20.32
N ILE A 207 -1.15 -15.64 -20.22
CA ILE A 207 -1.05 -14.73 -19.05
C ILE A 207 -2.38 -14.35 -18.40
N GLY A 208 -3.52 -14.73 -18.97
CA GLY A 208 -4.83 -14.21 -18.56
C GLY A 208 -5.70 -15.16 -17.75
N SER A 209 -5.93 -16.37 -18.25
CA SER A 209 -6.92 -17.29 -17.66
C SER A 209 -6.28 -18.26 -16.67
N PRO A 210 -6.91 -18.52 -15.50
CA PRO A 210 -6.48 -19.60 -14.60
C PRO A 210 -6.62 -20.99 -15.23
N CYS A 211 -7.43 -21.14 -16.28
CA CYS A 211 -7.55 -22.39 -17.05
C CYS A 211 -6.45 -22.52 -18.13
N GLY A 212 -5.73 -21.43 -18.43
CA GLY A 212 -4.55 -21.44 -19.30
C GLY A 212 -3.25 -21.58 -18.50
N LEU A 213 -2.12 -21.18 -19.10
CA LEU A 213 -0.81 -21.22 -18.44
C LEU A 213 -0.73 -20.28 -17.23
N ASN A 214 -1.50 -19.19 -17.22
CA ASN A 214 -1.57 -18.22 -16.13
C ASN A 214 -0.20 -17.74 -15.60
N LEU A 215 0.79 -17.60 -16.50
CA LEU A 215 2.20 -17.40 -16.13
C LEU A 215 2.40 -16.20 -15.22
N ARG A 216 1.65 -15.12 -15.46
CA ARG A 216 1.65 -13.90 -14.64
C ARG A 216 1.41 -14.24 -13.18
N ASN A 217 0.31 -14.91 -12.86
CA ASN A 217 -0.06 -15.16 -11.47
C ASN A 217 0.80 -16.25 -10.82
N ILE A 218 1.14 -17.31 -11.56
CA ILE A 218 2.02 -18.38 -11.05
C ILE A 218 3.37 -17.80 -10.58
N LEU A 219 3.96 -16.89 -11.36
CA LEU A 219 5.24 -16.26 -11.03
C LEU A 219 5.12 -15.22 -9.92
N TRP A 220 4.20 -14.25 -10.06
CA TRP A 220 4.07 -13.14 -9.10
C TRP A 220 3.64 -13.58 -7.69
N HIS A 221 3.01 -14.75 -7.57
CA HIS A 221 2.65 -15.36 -6.29
C HIS A 221 3.68 -16.38 -5.79
N GLY A 222 4.81 -16.56 -6.47
CA GLY A 222 5.93 -17.41 -6.02
C GLY A 222 5.63 -18.91 -6.05
N PHE A 223 4.73 -19.38 -6.91
CA PHE A 223 4.49 -20.82 -7.06
C PHE A 223 5.54 -21.51 -7.95
N ALA A 224 6.09 -20.78 -8.93
CA ALA A 224 7.12 -21.32 -9.80
C ALA A 224 8.47 -21.39 -9.08
N SER A 225 9.10 -22.55 -9.14
CA SER A 225 10.45 -22.83 -8.68
C SER A 225 11.49 -22.39 -9.73
N PRO A 226 12.77 -22.21 -9.35
CA PRO A 226 13.83 -21.89 -10.30
C PRO A 226 13.90 -22.92 -11.43
N GLN A 227 14.05 -22.45 -12.67
CA GLN A 227 14.09 -23.28 -13.89
C GLN A 227 12.83 -24.12 -14.19
N GLU A 228 11.76 -24.01 -13.39
CA GLU A 228 10.53 -24.78 -13.58
C GLU A 228 9.72 -24.32 -14.80
N ILE A 229 9.72 -23.01 -15.08
CA ILE A 229 9.00 -22.44 -16.22
C ILE A 229 9.86 -22.55 -17.49
N PRO A 230 9.36 -23.19 -18.57
CA PRO A 230 10.07 -23.28 -19.85
C PRO A 230 10.45 -21.89 -20.42
N PRO A 231 11.74 -21.65 -20.75
CA PRO A 231 12.19 -20.39 -21.35
C PRO A 231 11.48 -20.03 -22.66
N LYS A 232 10.94 -21.04 -23.35
CA LYS A 232 10.21 -20.93 -24.60
C LYS A 232 8.99 -20.00 -24.49
N TYR A 233 8.32 -20.00 -23.35
CA TYR A 233 7.21 -19.07 -23.10
C TYR A 233 7.66 -17.61 -23.01
N CYS A 234 8.86 -17.36 -22.46
CA CYS A 234 9.42 -16.02 -22.41
C CYS A 234 9.79 -15.52 -23.81
N SER A 235 10.45 -16.36 -24.62
CA SER A 235 10.72 -16.08 -26.03
C SER A 235 9.43 -15.81 -26.82
N MET A 236 8.39 -16.63 -26.62
CA MET A 236 7.11 -16.44 -27.28
C MET A 236 6.46 -15.10 -26.89
N LEU A 237 6.42 -14.75 -25.60
CA LEU A 237 5.84 -13.48 -25.15
C LEU A 237 6.63 -12.26 -25.66
N VAL A 238 7.96 -12.36 -25.78
CA VAL A 238 8.77 -11.31 -26.44
C VAL A 238 8.33 -11.11 -27.88
N LEU A 239 8.21 -12.21 -28.65
CA LEU A 239 7.75 -12.14 -30.05
C LEU A 239 6.33 -11.58 -30.16
N LEU A 240 5.40 -12.06 -29.33
CA LEU A 240 4.01 -11.59 -29.30
C LEU A 240 3.95 -10.10 -28.98
N THR A 241 4.80 -9.60 -28.08
CA THR A 241 4.86 -8.17 -27.73
C THR A 241 5.32 -7.32 -28.91
N ALA A 242 6.30 -7.78 -29.70
CA ALA A 242 6.68 -7.12 -30.95
C ALA A 242 5.54 -7.15 -31.98
N GLY A 243 4.88 -8.29 -32.14
CA GLY A 243 3.74 -8.45 -33.05
C GLY A 243 2.56 -7.53 -32.69
N LEU A 244 2.31 -7.29 -31.41
CA LEU A 244 1.30 -6.32 -30.96
C LEU A 244 1.70 -4.90 -31.35
N GLY A 245 2.98 -4.54 -31.21
CA GLY A 245 3.50 -3.24 -31.67
C GLY A 245 3.31 -3.02 -33.17
N GLN A 246 3.48 -4.07 -33.98
CA GLN A 246 3.22 -4.06 -35.42
C GLN A 246 1.73 -3.77 -35.72
N LEU A 247 0.81 -4.48 -35.05
CA LEU A 247 -0.63 -4.28 -35.21
C LEU A 247 -1.08 -2.88 -34.75
N LEU A 248 -0.58 -2.42 -33.61
CA LEU A 248 -0.90 -1.09 -33.09
C LEU A 248 -0.46 0.00 -34.06
N LYS A 249 0.74 -0.10 -34.65
CA LYS A 249 1.22 0.85 -35.64
C LYS A 249 0.25 0.95 -36.82
N ILE A 250 -0.21 -0.18 -37.35
CA ILE A 250 -1.18 -0.23 -38.45
C ILE A 250 -2.51 0.43 -38.03
N TYR A 251 -3.00 0.13 -36.83
CA TYR A 251 -4.24 0.70 -36.30
C TYR A 251 -4.16 2.23 -36.16
N LEU A 252 -3.08 2.75 -35.57
CA LEU A 252 -2.86 4.19 -35.39
C LEU A 252 -2.75 4.93 -36.74
N GLN A 253 -2.10 4.32 -37.73
CA GLN A 253 -2.02 4.87 -39.09
C GLN A 253 -3.39 4.97 -39.78
N ARG A 254 -4.31 4.04 -39.50
CA ARG A 254 -5.67 4.03 -40.08
C ARG A 254 -6.61 5.01 -39.38
N THR A 255 -6.50 5.12 -38.05
CA THR A 255 -7.43 5.90 -37.22
C THR A 255 -6.97 7.33 -36.97
N ASN A 256 -5.69 7.65 -37.19
CA ASN A 256 -5.06 8.91 -36.81
C ASN A 256 -5.16 9.25 -35.31
N PHE A 257 -5.34 8.23 -34.46
CA PHE A 257 -5.34 8.44 -33.02
C PHE A 257 -3.94 8.78 -32.49
N LYS A 258 -3.89 9.64 -31.47
CA LYS A 258 -2.66 9.94 -30.74
C LYS A 258 -2.49 8.95 -29.59
N PHE A 259 -1.45 8.14 -29.65
CA PHE A 259 -1.11 7.22 -28.57
C PHE A 259 -0.38 7.96 -27.44
N ILE A 260 -0.87 7.81 -26.20
CA ILE A 260 -0.33 8.48 -25.01
C ILE A 260 -0.05 7.43 -23.94
N HIS A 261 1.15 7.47 -23.39
CA HIS A 261 1.52 6.64 -22.25
C HIS A 261 1.12 7.31 -20.95
N ARG A 262 0.49 6.56 -20.04
CA ARG A 262 0.27 7.04 -18.68
C ARG A 262 1.63 7.30 -17.99
N PRO A 263 1.73 8.29 -17.09
CA PRO A 263 2.94 8.53 -16.31
C PRO A 263 3.19 7.40 -15.32
N PHE A 264 4.46 7.11 -15.01
CA PHE A 264 4.82 6.18 -13.94
C PHE A 264 4.53 6.81 -12.56
N LEU A 265 4.23 5.96 -11.58
CA LEU A 265 4.03 6.37 -10.20
C LEU A 265 5.39 6.57 -9.51
N THR A 266 5.49 7.65 -8.74
CA THR A 266 6.65 7.94 -7.88
C THR A 266 6.24 7.82 -6.42
N PHE A 267 7.10 7.19 -5.61
CA PHE A 267 6.91 7.15 -4.16
C PHE A 267 7.16 8.53 -3.54
N THR A 268 6.13 9.13 -2.93
CA THR A 268 6.19 10.49 -2.38
C THR A 268 6.60 10.54 -0.90
N GLN A 269 6.38 9.46 -0.15
CA GLN A 269 6.57 9.40 1.32
C GLN A 269 7.78 8.54 1.75
N LEU A 270 8.88 8.58 0.99
CA LEU A 270 10.06 7.73 1.25
C LEU A 270 10.65 7.91 2.66
N LYS A 271 10.60 9.11 3.23
CA LYS A 271 11.09 9.38 4.60
C LYS A 271 10.32 8.60 5.66
N GLU A 272 9.02 8.40 5.46
CA GLU A 272 8.17 7.65 6.39
C GLU A 272 8.44 6.13 6.34
N LEU A 273 9.16 5.66 5.31
CA LEU A 273 9.55 4.26 5.15
C LEU A 273 10.87 3.92 5.84
N ILE A 274 11.67 4.89 6.29
CA ILE A 274 12.98 4.63 6.90
C ILE A 274 12.79 4.13 8.33
N ILE A 275 12.68 2.82 8.49
CA ILE A 275 12.40 2.12 9.76
C ILE A 275 13.65 1.36 10.23
N PHE A 276 14.26 0.64 9.29
CA PHE A 276 15.47 -0.12 9.45
C PHE A 276 16.69 0.67 8.98
N PRO A 277 17.87 0.47 9.60
CA PRO A 277 19.13 0.99 9.07
C PRO A 277 19.44 0.40 7.69
N ASP A 278 20.37 1.05 6.99
CA ASP A 278 20.88 0.54 5.72
C ASP A 278 21.59 -0.80 5.90
N ILE A 279 21.29 -1.74 5.00
CA ILE A 279 21.89 -3.07 4.95
C ILE A 279 23.28 -2.95 4.32
N ASN A 280 24.30 -3.35 5.09
CA ASN A 280 25.69 -3.40 4.66
C ASN A 280 26.11 -4.83 4.24
N ASP A 281 27.31 -4.96 3.68
CA ASP A 281 27.83 -6.27 3.24
C ASP A 281 28.00 -7.27 4.38
N GLU A 282 28.33 -6.81 5.59
CA GLU A 282 28.43 -7.68 6.78
C GLU A 282 27.10 -8.36 7.09
N VAL A 283 25.99 -7.62 7.05
CA VAL A 283 24.65 -8.18 7.21
C VAL A 283 24.37 -9.15 6.09
N LEU A 284 24.64 -8.79 4.82
CA LEU A 284 24.39 -9.68 3.68
C LEU A 284 25.13 -11.02 3.77
N SER A 285 26.38 -11.03 4.28
CA SER A 285 27.13 -12.26 4.53
C SER A 285 26.44 -13.17 5.56
N VAL A 286 25.81 -12.59 6.59
CA VAL A 286 24.98 -13.38 7.54
C VAL A 286 23.75 -13.94 6.82
N VAL A 287 23.11 -13.17 5.95
CA VAL A 287 21.90 -13.61 5.22
C VAL A 287 22.16 -14.82 4.34
N GLU A 288 23.32 -14.89 3.67
CA GLU A 288 23.69 -16.05 2.84
C GLU A 288 23.67 -17.37 3.61
N GLU A 289 24.10 -17.35 4.87
CA GLU A 289 24.01 -18.51 5.76
C GLU A 289 22.57 -18.76 6.25
N LEU A 290 21.82 -17.69 6.55
CA LEU A 290 20.42 -17.81 6.99
C LEU A 290 19.52 -18.41 5.91
N ILE A 291 19.73 -18.08 4.63
CA ILE A 291 18.96 -18.61 3.51
C ILE A 291 19.01 -20.15 3.47
N LYS A 292 20.16 -20.73 3.81
CA LYS A 292 20.36 -22.19 3.79
C LYS A 292 19.82 -22.89 5.03
N LYS A 293 19.78 -22.20 6.17
CA LYS A 293 19.44 -22.77 7.48
C LYS A 293 18.02 -22.48 7.95
N SER A 294 17.38 -21.43 7.43
CA SER A 294 16.06 -21.02 7.86
C SER A 294 14.98 -21.93 7.30
N THR A 295 14.13 -22.47 8.17
CA THR A 295 12.95 -23.26 7.78
C THR A 295 11.88 -22.41 7.08
N PHE A 296 12.01 -21.08 7.07
CA PHE A 296 11.16 -20.19 6.27
C PHE A 296 11.40 -20.37 4.76
N VAL A 297 12.63 -20.70 4.38
CA VAL A 297 13.04 -20.89 2.98
C VAL A 297 12.75 -22.33 2.57
N LEU A 298 12.15 -22.52 1.40
CA LEU A 298 12.06 -23.82 0.76
C LEU A 298 13.39 -24.12 0.07
N LYS A 299 13.90 -25.35 0.23
CA LYS A 299 15.19 -25.77 -0.38
C LYS A 299 15.22 -25.53 -1.89
N ILE A 300 14.13 -25.84 -2.59
CA ILE A 300 14.01 -25.60 -4.05
C ILE A 300 14.05 -24.12 -4.44
N MET A 301 13.72 -23.20 -3.52
CA MET A 301 13.65 -21.76 -3.77
C MET A 301 14.93 -21.01 -3.41
N ILE A 302 15.94 -21.67 -2.83
CA ILE A 302 17.24 -21.06 -2.46
C ILE A 302 17.85 -20.23 -3.61
N PRO A 303 17.86 -20.69 -4.89
CA PRO A 303 18.42 -19.90 -5.98
C PRO A 303 17.77 -18.51 -6.18
N PHE A 304 16.48 -18.36 -5.86
CA PHE A 304 15.84 -17.04 -5.91
C PHE A 304 16.31 -16.14 -4.77
N TRP A 305 16.46 -16.67 -3.56
CA TRP A 305 16.99 -15.92 -2.42
C TRP A 305 18.45 -15.49 -2.65
N GLU A 306 19.28 -16.34 -3.22
CA GLU A 306 20.66 -15.97 -3.61
C GLU A 306 20.65 -14.85 -4.66
N ALA A 307 19.73 -14.94 -5.64
CA ALA A 307 19.55 -13.89 -6.62
C ALA A 307 19.08 -12.55 -6.01
N VAL A 308 18.24 -12.56 -4.97
CA VAL A 308 17.86 -11.33 -4.22
C VAL A 308 19.11 -10.61 -3.70
N ILE A 309 20.00 -11.34 -3.01
CA ILE A 309 21.22 -10.76 -2.43
C ILE A 309 22.15 -10.23 -3.52
N MET A 310 22.35 -10.99 -4.60
CA MET A 310 23.16 -10.56 -5.75
C MET A 310 22.61 -9.27 -6.39
N LYS A 311 21.29 -9.18 -6.57
CA LYS A 311 20.65 -7.99 -7.17
C LYS A 311 20.73 -6.77 -6.26
N PHE A 312 20.62 -6.95 -4.95
CA PHE A 312 20.83 -5.88 -3.99
C PHE A 312 22.26 -5.32 -4.08
N ARG A 313 23.29 -6.19 -4.04
CA ARG A 313 24.70 -5.79 -4.19
C ARG A 313 25.00 -5.08 -5.52
N SER A 314 24.31 -5.50 -6.58
CA SER A 314 24.48 -4.91 -7.92
C SER A 314 23.68 -3.62 -8.12
N HIS A 315 23.07 -3.06 -7.07
CA HIS A 315 22.18 -1.89 -7.11
C HIS A 315 20.97 -2.05 -8.05
N ARG A 316 20.59 -3.30 -8.35
CA ARG A 316 19.41 -3.64 -9.16
C ARG A 316 18.21 -3.81 -8.22
N TYR A 317 17.79 -2.71 -7.61
CA TYR A 317 16.80 -2.70 -6.52
C TYR A 317 15.42 -3.23 -6.93
N ALA A 318 14.93 -2.88 -8.12
CA ALA A 318 13.69 -3.43 -8.64
C ALA A 318 13.75 -4.95 -8.84
N ASP A 319 14.84 -5.46 -9.43
CA ASP A 319 15.02 -6.91 -9.63
C ASP A 319 15.08 -7.64 -8.27
N CYS A 320 15.77 -7.06 -7.29
CA CYS A 320 15.86 -7.57 -5.92
C CYS A 320 14.48 -7.68 -5.28
N ILE A 321 13.68 -6.60 -5.31
CA ILE A 321 12.39 -6.58 -4.61
C ILE A 321 11.34 -7.45 -5.29
N ILE A 322 11.35 -7.57 -6.63
CA ILE A 322 10.45 -8.45 -7.37
C ILE A 322 10.67 -9.90 -6.91
N LEU A 323 11.93 -10.36 -6.88
CA LEU A 323 12.25 -11.69 -6.38
C LEU A 323 11.87 -11.83 -4.91
N LEU A 324 12.26 -10.88 -4.05
CA LEU A 324 12.02 -10.94 -2.61
C LEU A 324 10.53 -11.04 -2.27
N LEU A 325 9.66 -10.30 -2.95
CA LEU A 325 8.21 -10.34 -2.71
C LEU A 325 7.62 -11.73 -2.99
N THR A 326 8.02 -12.38 -4.09
CA THR A 326 7.58 -13.76 -4.39
C THR A 326 8.04 -14.75 -3.32
N GLN A 327 9.25 -14.54 -2.79
CA GLN A 327 9.83 -15.40 -1.79
C GLN A 327 9.21 -15.19 -0.39
N LEU A 328 8.88 -13.94 -0.05
CA LEU A 328 8.12 -13.61 1.15
C LEU A 328 6.74 -14.25 1.13
N GLU A 329 6.03 -14.18 -0.01
CA GLU A 329 4.71 -14.81 -0.15
C GLU A 329 4.80 -16.32 0.04
N THR A 330 5.80 -16.95 -0.56
CA THR A 330 6.05 -18.40 -0.47
C THR A 330 6.39 -18.83 0.96
N GLY A 331 7.30 -18.13 1.63
CA GLY A 331 7.68 -18.43 3.01
C GLY A 331 6.52 -18.21 3.99
N LEU A 332 5.77 -17.10 3.84
CA LEU A 332 4.59 -16.86 4.66
C LEU A 332 3.47 -17.88 4.38
N ARG A 333 3.30 -18.33 3.13
CA ARG A 333 2.36 -19.41 2.79
C ARG A 333 2.72 -20.69 3.53
N LYS A 334 4.00 -21.07 3.58
CA LYS A 334 4.47 -22.23 4.35
C LYS A 334 4.10 -22.12 5.83
N VAL A 335 4.36 -20.96 6.43
CA VAL A 335 4.05 -20.71 7.85
C VAL A 335 2.54 -20.76 8.06
N PHE A 336 1.78 -20.07 7.22
CA PHE A 336 0.32 -20.03 7.23
C PHE A 336 -0.30 -21.42 7.21
N THR A 337 0.13 -22.29 6.28
CA THR A 337 -0.42 -23.65 6.18
C THR A 337 -0.06 -24.52 7.37
N THR A 338 1.09 -24.26 7.99
CA THR A 338 1.54 -24.98 9.18
C THR A 338 0.72 -24.56 10.41
N VAL A 339 0.61 -23.27 10.68
CA VAL A 339 -0.08 -22.77 11.89
C VAL A 339 -1.59 -22.94 11.83
N ASN A 340 -2.18 -22.93 10.62
CA ASN A 340 -3.61 -23.19 10.41
C ASN A 340 -3.90 -24.68 10.10
N LYS A 341 -2.91 -25.57 10.15
CA LYS A 341 -3.06 -27.03 9.91
C LYS A 341 -3.76 -27.37 8.58
N CYS A 342 -3.43 -26.63 7.53
CA CYS A 342 -4.05 -26.77 6.21
C CYS A 342 -3.00 -27.03 5.10
N PRO A 343 -2.24 -28.14 5.17
CA PRO A 343 -1.11 -28.40 4.26
C PRO A 343 -1.51 -28.48 2.78
N LYS A 344 -2.76 -28.88 2.48
CA LYS A 344 -3.29 -28.89 1.11
C LYS A 344 -3.30 -27.49 0.46
N ARG A 345 -3.40 -26.43 1.28
CA ARG A 345 -3.43 -25.05 0.80
C ARG A 345 -2.07 -24.51 0.38
N PHE A 346 -1.01 -25.28 0.64
CA PHE A 346 0.34 -24.93 0.23
C PHE A 346 0.52 -25.01 -1.29
N LEU A 347 -0.11 -26.02 -1.91
CA LEU A 347 -0.10 -26.29 -3.35
C LEU A 347 -1.38 -25.77 -4.02
N THR A 348 -1.73 -24.49 -3.82
CA THR A 348 -3.00 -23.90 -4.29
C THR A 348 -2.98 -23.29 -5.68
N ALA A 349 -1.90 -23.46 -6.45
CA ALA A 349 -1.94 -23.15 -7.87
C ALA A 349 -2.82 -24.19 -8.59
N GLU A 350 -4.15 -24.05 -8.49
CA GLU A 350 -5.16 -24.84 -9.19
C GLU A 350 -6.04 -23.93 -10.05
N SER A 351 -6.51 -24.42 -11.20
CA SER A 351 -7.45 -23.66 -12.04
C SER A 351 -8.85 -23.56 -11.43
N THR A 352 -9.17 -24.43 -10.46
CA THR A 352 -10.49 -24.60 -9.84
C THR A 352 -10.59 -24.01 -8.43
N ALA A 353 -9.49 -23.53 -7.86
CA ALA A 353 -9.45 -22.95 -6.52
C ALA A 353 -8.73 -21.61 -6.53
N PHE A 354 -9.09 -20.72 -5.60
CA PHE A 354 -8.36 -19.48 -5.41
C PHE A 354 -6.96 -19.76 -4.86
N TYR A 355 -5.98 -18.99 -5.35
CA TYR A 355 -4.61 -19.08 -4.88
C TYR A 355 -4.53 -18.57 -3.44
N THR A 356 -3.72 -19.22 -2.60
CA THR A 356 -3.38 -18.68 -1.28
C THR A 356 -2.31 -17.59 -1.41
N THR A 357 -2.79 -16.37 -1.60
CA THR A 357 -2.00 -15.14 -1.82
C THR A 357 -1.79 -14.35 -0.53
N PHE A 358 -1.02 -13.26 -0.55
CA PHE A 358 -0.90 -12.34 0.59
C PHE A 358 -2.25 -11.92 1.19
N ASP A 359 -3.27 -11.69 0.36
CA ASP A 359 -4.60 -11.26 0.84
C ASP A 359 -5.21 -12.30 1.78
N GLU A 360 -5.10 -13.58 1.42
CA GLU A 360 -5.62 -14.68 2.20
C GLU A 360 -4.73 -15.01 3.40
N ILE A 361 -3.41 -15.01 3.19
CA ILE A 361 -2.38 -15.28 4.20
C ILE A 361 -2.50 -14.28 5.36
N LEU A 362 -2.73 -13.00 5.07
CA LEU A 362 -2.74 -11.90 6.03
C LEU A 362 -4.15 -11.53 6.53
N ALA A 363 -5.20 -12.24 6.08
CA ALA A 363 -6.58 -12.02 6.51
C ALA A 363 -6.78 -12.34 8.00
N LYS A 364 -7.82 -11.75 8.61
CA LYS A 364 -8.20 -12.03 10.01
C LYS A 364 -8.77 -13.43 10.19
N GLN A 365 -9.55 -13.86 9.21
CA GLN A 365 -10.28 -15.13 9.21
C GLN A 365 -10.01 -15.84 7.88
N LEU A 366 -10.14 -17.16 7.92
CA LEU A 366 -10.10 -18.04 6.78
C LEU A 366 -11.44 -17.97 6.01
N SER A 367 -11.51 -18.64 4.85
CA SER A 367 -12.70 -18.63 3.99
C SER A 367 -13.91 -19.36 4.57
N ASP A 368 -13.70 -20.19 5.59
CA ASP A 368 -14.70 -20.90 6.39
C ASP A 368 -15.03 -20.18 7.71
N ASP A 369 -14.68 -18.89 7.82
CA ASP A 369 -14.84 -18.03 8.99
C ASP A 369 -14.01 -18.43 10.24
N GLU A 370 -13.18 -19.48 10.14
CA GLU A 370 -12.24 -19.85 11.20
C GLU A 370 -11.18 -18.76 11.41
N ILE A 371 -10.62 -18.69 12.62
CA ILE A 371 -9.60 -17.70 12.96
C ILE A 371 -8.31 -18.05 12.23
N ASN A 372 -7.74 -17.09 11.49
CA ASN A 372 -6.39 -17.24 10.99
C ASN A 372 -5.40 -17.12 12.15
N HIS A 373 -4.60 -18.15 12.39
CA HIS A 373 -3.61 -18.20 13.45
C HIS A 373 -2.27 -17.52 13.09
N LEU A 374 -2.02 -17.22 11.82
CA LEU A 374 -0.78 -16.55 11.39
C LEU A 374 -0.56 -15.18 12.05
N PRO A 375 -1.56 -14.27 12.13
CA PRO A 375 -1.36 -12.96 12.75
C PRO A 375 -0.97 -13.05 14.23
N LEU A 376 -1.55 -14.01 14.97
CA LEU A 376 -1.18 -14.29 16.35
C LEU A 376 0.26 -14.84 16.45
N PHE A 377 0.64 -15.71 15.52
CA PHE A 377 1.98 -16.30 15.47
C PHE A 377 3.07 -15.28 15.13
N LEU A 378 2.84 -14.41 14.14
CA LEU A 378 3.81 -13.38 13.74
C LEU A 378 3.87 -12.22 14.74
N GLY A 379 2.76 -11.92 15.41
CA GLY A 379 2.62 -10.78 16.31
C GLY A 379 2.34 -9.48 15.58
N GLU A 380 1.79 -8.53 16.33
CA GLU A 380 1.27 -7.26 15.80
C GLU A 380 2.32 -6.43 15.03
N PRO A 381 3.58 -6.23 15.50
CA PRO A 381 4.56 -5.43 14.76
C PRO A 381 4.88 -5.98 13.36
N ALA A 382 5.03 -7.29 13.23
CA ALA A 382 5.30 -7.92 11.94
C ALA A 382 4.10 -7.81 10.99
N MET A 383 2.89 -7.97 11.51
CA MET A 383 1.66 -7.82 10.75
C MET A 383 1.43 -6.38 10.29
N GLU A 384 1.66 -5.40 11.15
CA GLU A 384 1.55 -3.97 10.79
C GLU A 384 2.56 -3.62 9.69
N PHE A 385 3.80 -4.14 9.76
CA PHE A 385 4.81 -3.87 8.73
C PHE A 385 4.38 -4.42 7.36
N LEU A 386 3.91 -5.66 7.33
CA LEU A 386 3.41 -6.30 6.11
C LEU A 386 2.22 -5.53 5.53
N TRP A 387 1.28 -5.10 6.38
CA TRP A 387 0.11 -4.33 5.95
C TRP A 387 0.49 -2.95 5.40
N ASP A 388 1.45 -2.25 6.01
CA ASP A 388 1.97 -0.98 5.52
C ASP A 388 2.55 -1.12 4.12
N PHE A 389 3.44 -2.10 3.90
CA PHE A 389 4.13 -2.24 2.63
C PHE A 389 3.29 -2.85 1.51
N LEU A 390 2.31 -3.69 1.85
CA LEU A 390 1.57 -4.50 0.87
C LEU A 390 0.12 -4.04 0.66
N ASN A 391 -0.58 -3.55 1.70
CA ASN A 391 -2.04 -3.44 1.67
C ASN A 391 -2.60 -2.02 1.86
N HIS A 392 -2.09 -1.24 2.81
CA HIS A 392 -2.68 0.05 3.16
C HIS A 392 -2.79 0.99 1.94
N GLN A 393 -3.95 1.61 1.76
CA GLN A 393 -4.24 2.44 0.58
C GLN A 393 -3.29 3.63 0.44
N GLU A 394 -2.95 4.28 1.56
CA GLU A 394 -1.96 5.37 1.65
C GLU A 394 -0.53 4.83 1.74
N GLY A 395 -0.34 3.52 1.90
CA GLY A 395 0.95 2.86 1.89
C GLY A 395 1.52 2.65 0.49
N PRO A 396 2.79 2.22 0.39
CA PRO A 396 3.48 2.04 -0.89
C PRO A 396 2.87 0.95 -1.77
N ARG A 397 2.18 -0.05 -1.21
CA ARG A 397 1.56 -1.18 -1.95
C ARG A 397 2.49 -1.80 -2.99
N VAL A 398 3.74 -2.06 -2.57
CA VAL A 398 4.88 -2.30 -3.45
C VAL A 398 4.62 -3.44 -4.43
N ARG A 399 4.01 -4.54 -3.94
CA ARG A 399 3.68 -5.71 -4.74
C ARG A 399 2.71 -5.39 -5.86
N ASP A 400 1.60 -4.71 -5.55
CA ASP A 400 0.57 -4.41 -6.55
C ASP A 400 1.13 -3.47 -7.62
N ARG A 401 1.77 -2.38 -7.20
CA ARG A 401 2.33 -1.37 -8.10
C ARG A 401 3.38 -1.95 -9.05
N LEU A 402 4.25 -2.83 -8.58
CA LEU A 402 5.23 -3.52 -9.44
C LEU A 402 4.57 -4.52 -10.39
N SER A 403 3.64 -5.35 -9.90
CA SER A 403 2.99 -6.39 -10.71
C SER A 403 2.07 -5.85 -11.80
N HIS A 404 1.58 -4.62 -11.65
CA HIS A 404 0.81 -3.88 -12.68
C HIS A 404 1.70 -2.97 -13.55
N GLY A 405 3.03 -3.00 -13.36
CA GLY A 405 3.99 -2.20 -14.12
C GLY A 405 3.91 -0.70 -13.85
N GLU A 406 3.31 -0.26 -12.75
CA GLU A 406 3.02 1.15 -12.49
C GLU A 406 4.26 1.98 -12.14
N ILE A 407 5.35 1.34 -11.76
CA ILE A 407 6.60 1.97 -11.34
C ILE A 407 7.69 1.71 -12.39
N ASN A 408 8.52 2.72 -12.64
CA ASN A 408 9.72 2.54 -13.44
C ASN A 408 10.75 1.70 -12.67
N VAL A 409 11.07 0.51 -13.19
CA VAL A 409 12.04 -0.40 -12.54
C VAL A 409 13.48 0.10 -12.60
N ASN A 410 13.80 1.00 -13.54
CA ASN A 410 15.14 1.58 -13.66
C ASN A 410 15.44 2.59 -12.53
N ASP A 411 14.41 3.26 -12.02
CA ASP A 411 14.51 4.32 -11.00
C ASP A 411 13.88 3.87 -9.66
N PHE A 412 13.87 2.56 -9.39
CA PHE A 412 13.23 2.04 -8.19
C PHE A 412 14.04 2.42 -6.92
N PRO A 413 13.40 2.99 -5.88
CA PRO A 413 14.11 3.52 -4.72
C PRO A 413 14.81 2.42 -3.91
N LYS A 414 16.08 2.70 -3.54
CA LYS A 414 16.87 1.83 -2.64
C LYS A 414 16.14 1.66 -1.31
N GLU A 415 15.53 2.73 -0.81
CA GLU A 415 14.90 2.80 0.51
C GLU A 415 13.83 1.72 0.62
N VAL A 416 12.89 1.62 -0.33
CA VAL A 416 11.84 0.59 -0.30
C VAL A 416 12.43 -0.83 -0.25
N THR A 417 13.46 -1.08 -1.06
CA THR A 417 14.12 -2.39 -1.13
C THR A 417 14.85 -2.73 0.16
N ASN A 418 15.58 -1.76 0.73
CA ASN A 418 16.31 -1.91 1.98
C ASN A 418 15.37 -2.32 3.12
N GLN A 419 14.23 -1.64 3.24
CA GLN A 419 13.29 -1.87 4.35
C GLN A 419 12.64 -3.26 4.28
N LEU A 420 12.19 -3.67 3.10
CA LEU A 420 11.62 -5.01 2.91
C LEU A 420 12.67 -6.12 3.05
N LEU A 421 13.89 -5.91 2.56
CA LEU A 421 14.98 -6.88 2.76
C LEU A 421 15.34 -7.00 4.24
N ALA A 422 15.45 -5.87 4.96
CA ALA A 422 15.76 -5.86 6.39
C ALA A 422 14.71 -6.63 7.21
N PHE A 423 13.43 -6.38 6.93
CA PHE A 423 12.35 -7.12 7.55
C PHE A 423 12.38 -8.62 7.21
N SER A 424 12.69 -8.96 5.95
CA SER A 424 12.82 -10.35 5.51
C SER A 424 13.92 -11.10 6.26
N ILE A 425 15.04 -10.42 6.54
CA ILE A 425 16.14 -10.98 7.35
C ILE A 425 15.65 -11.29 8.77
N VAL A 426 14.88 -10.40 9.38
CA VAL A 426 14.28 -10.64 10.70
C VAL A 426 13.32 -11.83 10.67
N LEU A 427 12.54 -11.99 9.60
CA LEU A 427 11.72 -13.19 9.42
C LEU A 427 12.59 -14.44 9.32
N LEU A 428 13.63 -14.46 8.47
CA LEU A 428 14.53 -15.62 8.35
C LEU A 428 15.12 -16.05 9.70
N LEU A 429 15.55 -15.07 10.51
CA LEU A 429 16.08 -15.27 11.86
C LEU A 429 15.07 -15.87 12.85
N ARG A 430 13.76 -15.68 12.65
CA ARG A 430 12.72 -16.28 13.50
C ARG A 430 12.55 -17.78 13.24
N PHE A 431 13.08 -18.30 12.14
CA PHE A 431 12.87 -19.67 11.67
C PHE A 431 14.17 -20.48 11.55
N VAL A 432 15.25 -20.05 12.21
CA VAL A 432 16.49 -20.84 12.38
C VAL A 432 16.55 -21.48 13.77
N GLU A 433 17.47 -22.44 13.94
CA GLU A 433 17.77 -23.04 15.24
C GLU A 433 18.41 -22.02 16.21
N GLU A 434 18.27 -22.24 17.52
CA GLU A 434 18.67 -21.27 18.55
C GLU A 434 20.20 -21.03 18.58
N ASP A 435 21.00 -22.04 18.22
CA ASP A 435 22.46 -21.91 18.07
C ASP A 435 22.80 -20.91 16.95
N VAL A 436 22.21 -21.07 15.76
CA VAL A 436 22.39 -20.16 14.61
C VAL A 436 21.90 -18.74 14.95
N LEU A 437 20.75 -18.63 15.65
CA LEU A 437 20.22 -17.36 16.09
C LEU A 437 21.14 -16.67 17.10
N SER A 438 21.73 -17.42 18.03
CA SER A 438 22.63 -16.87 19.04
C SER A 438 23.88 -16.27 18.42
N VAL A 439 24.51 -16.98 17.48
CA VAL A 439 25.68 -16.52 16.71
C VAL A 439 25.32 -15.29 15.87
N SER A 440 24.18 -15.32 15.18
CA SER A 440 23.74 -14.20 14.33
C SER A 440 23.51 -12.91 15.14
N LYS A 441 23.05 -13.04 16.40
CA LYS A 441 22.85 -11.90 17.32
C LYS A 441 24.15 -11.31 17.86
N GLU A 442 25.31 -11.95 17.67
CA GLU A 442 26.58 -11.30 18.02
C GLU A 442 26.83 -10.06 17.16
N ASN A 443 26.35 -10.07 15.92
CA ASN A 443 26.40 -8.91 15.02
C ASN A 443 25.47 -7.78 15.52
N ALA A 444 26.04 -6.59 15.75
CA ALA A 444 25.31 -5.43 16.26
C ALA A 444 24.22 -4.94 15.29
N SER A 445 24.48 -4.96 13.99
CA SER A 445 23.50 -4.57 12.96
C SER A 445 22.28 -5.49 12.99
N ILE A 446 22.49 -6.80 13.15
CA ILE A 446 21.39 -7.78 13.27
C ILE A 446 20.52 -7.53 14.51
N LYS A 447 21.14 -7.20 15.66
CA LYS A 447 20.39 -6.82 16.87
C LYS A 447 19.49 -5.60 16.60
N ILE A 448 20.02 -4.57 15.97
CA ILE A 448 19.26 -3.36 15.62
C ILE A 448 18.09 -3.71 14.70
N LEU A 449 18.28 -4.59 13.69
CA LEU A 449 17.18 -5.03 12.82
C LEU A 449 16.06 -5.71 13.63
N ILE A 450 16.42 -6.61 14.54
CA ILE A 450 15.44 -7.31 15.40
C ILE A 450 14.68 -6.32 16.29
N ASP A 451 15.38 -5.35 16.89
CA ASP A 451 14.77 -4.35 17.77
C ASP A 451 13.82 -3.42 17.01
N CYS A 452 14.23 -2.93 15.83
CA CYS A 452 13.38 -2.15 14.93
C CYS A 452 12.10 -2.91 14.56
N ALA A 453 12.21 -4.19 14.19
CA ALA A 453 11.06 -5.01 13.82
C ALA A 453 10.11 -5.28 14.99
N ASN A 454 10.63 -5.48 16.20
CA ASN A 454 9.82 -5.74 17.39
C ASN A 454 9.10 -4.49 17.90
N CYS A 455 9.67 -3.30 17.66
CA CYS A 455 9.09 -2.02 18.04
C CYS A 455 8.26 -1.37 16.92
N TYR A 456 8.11 -2.04 15.78
CA TYR A 456 7.42 -1.47 14.64
C TYR A 456 5.96 -1.13 14.97
N CYS A 457 5.55 0.06 14.53
CA CYS A 457 4.17 0.51 14.53
C CYS A 457 3.82 1.02 13.13
N SER A 458 2.61 0.72 12.65
CA SER A 458 2.13 1.19 11.35
C SER A 458 2.32 2.71 11.19
N GLN A 459 2.84 3.11 10.04
CA GLN A 459 3.06 4.46 9.58
C GLN A 459 1.97 4.94 8.60
N PHE A 460 1.37 4.01 7.84
CA PHE A 460 0.41 4.30 6.77
C PHE A 460 -1.05 3.97 7.11
N HIS A 461 -1.32 3.38 8.28
CA HIS A 461 -2.69 3.22 8.76
C HIS A 461 -3.35 4.59 9.02
N PRO A 462 -4.67 4.75 8.76
CA PRO A 462 -5.39 6.01 8.99
C PRO A 462 -5.22 6.63 10.39
N VAL A 463 -5.08 5.81 11.43
CA VAL A 463 -4.77 6.28 12.80
C VAL A 463 -3.42 7.00 12.85
N SER A 464 -2.38 6.40 12.29
CA SER A 464 -1.02 6.96 12.29
C SER A 464 -0.94 8.22 11.45
N GLN A 465 -1.62 8.22 10.30
CA GLN A 465 -1.74 9.40 9.44
C GLN A 465 -2.51 10.54 10.11
N LEU A 466 -3.56 10.23 10.87
CA LEU A 466 -4.27 11.22 11.68
C LEU A 466 -3.38 11.81 12.77
N LYS A 467 -2.61 10.99 13.51
CA LYS A 467 -1.65 11.48 14.52
C LYS A 467 -0.64 12.46 13.91
N LYS A 468 -0.05 12.12 12.76
CA LYS A 468 0.88 13.00 12.03
C LYS A 468 0.21 14.32 11.65
N LYS A 469 -1.00 14.27 11.07
CA LYS A 469 -1.78 15.46 10.68
C LYS A 469 -2.14 16.35 11.88
N ILE A 470 -2.46 15.76 13.03
CA ILE A 470 -2.73 16.50 14.28
C ILE A 470 -1.48 17.26 14.72
N LEU A 471 -0.33 16.60 14.81
CA LEU A 471 0.91 17.23 15.27
C LEU A 471 1.38 18.32 14.31
N TYR A 472 1.32 18.07 13.00
CA TYR A 472 1.67 19.10 12.01
C TYR A 472 0.72 20.30 12.04
N CYS A 473 -0.58 20.06 12.25
CA CYS A 473 -1.55 21.14 12.44
C CYS A 473 -1.29 21.94 13.72
N GLU A 474 -0.90 21.27 14.81
CA GLU A 474 -0.55 21.91 16.07
C GLU A 474 0.66 22.84 15.90
N GLU A 475 1.75 22.35 15.30
CA GLU A 475 2.93 23.15 14.97
C GLU A 475 2.58 24.39 14.14
N SER A 476 1.72 24.23 13.12
CA SER A 476 1.25 25.33 12.27
C SER A 476 0.39 26.36 13.03
N ILE A 477 -0.40 25.95 14.01
CA ILE A 477 -1.22 26.91 14.81
C ILE A 477 -0.35 27.62 15.86
N THR A 478 0.64 26.95 16.42
CA THR A 478 1.48 27.48 17.50
C THR A 478 2.39 28.64 17.05
N ILE A 479 2.62 28.81 15.74
CA ILE A 479 3.31 29.99 15.20
C ILE A 479 2.42 31.25 15.10
N TRP A 480 1.10 31.14 15.24
CA TRP A 480 0.19 32.28 15.05
C TRP A 480 0.51 33.50 15.95
N PRO A 481 0.87 33.35 17.23
CA PRO A 481 1.26 34.48 18.08
C PRO A 481 2.53 35.21 17.60
N GLN A 482 3.34 34.56 16.76
CA GLN A 482 4.58 35.09 16.20
C GLN A 482 4.38 35.71 14.81
N LEU A 483 3.17 35.62 14.24
CA LEU A 483 2.87 36.22 12.96
C LEU A 483 3.06 37.75 13.01
N PRO A 484 3.45 38.37 11.89
CA PRO A 484 3.77 39.79 11.89
C PRO A 484 2.53 40.64 12.22
N LEU A 485 2.65 41.45 13.27
CA LEU A 485 1.59 42.32 13.79
C LEU A 485 1.80 43.78 13.37
N VAL A 486 0.70 44.48 13.15
CA VAL A 486 0.71 45.94 12.97
C VAL A 486 0.96 46.64 14.32
N PRO A 487 1.81 47.68 14.41
CA PRO A 487 2.06 48.40 15.66
C PRO A 487 0.78 48.96 16.29
N VAL A 488 0.67 48.88 17.62
CA VAL A 488 -0.52 49.23 18.40
C VAL A 488 -0.95 50.69 18.20
N GLU A 489 -0.01 51.61 17.97
CA GLU A 489 -0.30 53.02 17.70
C GLU A 489 -1.12 53.22 16.42
N GLN A 490 -0.94 52.35 15.41
CA GLN A 490 -1.69 52.40 14.13
C GLN A 490 -3.03 51.68 14.19
N ILE A 491 -3.30 50.95 15.29
CA ILE A 491 -4.56 50.23 15.53
C ILE A 491 -5.56 51.13 16.27
N GLN A 492 -5.09 52.00 17.17
CA GLN A 492 -5.96 52.87 17.99
C GLN A 492 -6.74 53.92 17.17
N GLU A 493 -6.20 54.41 16.05
CA GLU A 493 -6.96 55.31 15.15
C GLU A 493 -8.13 54.60 14.42
N ALA A 494 -8.14 53.26 14.35
CA ALA A 494 -9.17 52.47 13.66
C ALA A 494 -10.15 51.76 14.60
N THR A 495 -9.87 51.68 15.90
CA THR A 495 -10.61 50.82 16.85
C THR A 495 -11.52 51.62 17.78
N ARG A 496 -12.58 52.21 17.21
CA ARG A 496 -13.81 52.60 17.95
C ARG A 496 -14.98 51.68 17.59
N LEU A 497 -14.73 50.36 17.50
CA LEU A 497 -15.76 49.37 17.18
C LEU A 497 -15.88 48.32 18.29
N GLY A 498 -17.03 48.33 18.97
CA GLY A 498 -17.75 47.17 19.51
C GLY A 498 -17.09 46.37 20.64
N SER A 499 -17.71 46.40 21.82
CA SER A 499 -17.48 45.38 22.86
C SER A 499 -17.84 43.99 22.32
N ASN A 500 -16.85 43.11 22.18
CA ASN A 500 -17.01 41.74 21.66
C ASN A 500 -17.66 40.80 22.70
N SER A 501 -18.94 40.99 23.03
CA SER A 501 -19.70 40.09 23.92
C SER A 501 -19.60 38.63 23.48
N GLU A 502 -19.80 38.36 22.18
CA GLU A 502 -19.79 37.01 21.62
C GLU A 502 -18.41 36.32 21.68
N ALA A 503 -17.32 37.08 21.53
CA ALA A 503 -15.98 36.51 21.68
C ALA A 503 -15.70 36.13 23.14
N ASN A 504 -16.14 36.94 24.09
CA ASN A 504 -16.06 36.62 25.52
C ASN A 504 -16.89 35.37 25.87
N ASP A 505 -18.10 35.23 25.29
CA ASP A 505 -18.92 34.03 25.45
C ASP A 505 -18.21 32.78 24.91
N CYS A 506 -17.53 32.90 23.76
CA CYS A 506 -16.70 31.83 23.22
C CYS A 506 -15.54 31.46 24.16
N TYR A 507 -14.82 32.45 24.71
CA TYR A 507 -13.75 32.18 25.69
C TYR A 507 -14.28 31.45 26.93
N HIS A 508 -15.45 31.85 27.46
CA HIS A 508 -16.08 31.14 28.57
C HIS A 508 -16.44 29.69 28.22
N LEU A 509 -16.95 29.43 27.00
CA LEU A 509 -17.24 28.07 26.53
C LEU A 509 -15.97 27.25 26.37
N ILE A 510 -14.89 27.81 25.81
CA ILE A 510 -13.59 27.14 25.68
C ILE A 510 -13.10 26.69 27.07
N MET A 511 -13.11 27.60 28.06
CA MET A 511 -12.67 27.28 29.42
C MET A 511 -13.52 26.17 30.06
N LYS A 512 -14.85 26.21 29.89
CA LYS A 512 -15.76 25.16 30.40
C LYS A 512 -15.47 23.81 29.75
N ILE A 513 -15.37 23.75 28.42
CA ILE A 513 -15.09 22.52 27.69
C ILE A 513 -13.73 21.97 28.10
N SER A 514 -12.69 22.83 28.12
CA SER A 514 -11.35 22.43 28.55
C SER A 514 -11.37 21.84 29.96
N SER A 515 -11.99 22.50 30.93
CA SER A 515 -12.09 22.00 32.30
C SER A 515 -12.71 20.61 32.37
N GLU A 516 -13.78 20.33 31.62
CA GLU A 516 -14.37 19.00 31.56
C GLU A 516 -13.43 17.96 30.92
N LEU A 517 -12.73 18.34 29.84
CA LEU A 517 -11.80 17.46 29.16
C LEU A 517 -10.59 17.06 30.03
N GLN A 518 -10.17 17.90 30.98
CA GLN A 518 -9.08 17.58 31.92
C GLN A 518 -9.31 16.25 32.65
N HIS A 519 -10.57 15.94 32.98
CA HIS A 519 -10.91 14.72 33.72
C HIS A 519 -10.67 13.43 32.94
N TYR A 520 -10.49 13.52 31.62
CA TYR A 520 -10.30 12.37 30.73
C TYR A 520 -8.88 12.27 30.15
N VAL A 521 -8.02 13.22 30.49
CA VAL A 521 -6.58 13.13 30.26
C VAL A 521 -5.99 12.09 31.23
N PRO A 522 -5.17 11.12 30.77
CA PRO A 522 -4.47 10.20 31.67
C PRO A 522 -3.66 10.98 32.74
N GLN A 523 -3.57 10.46 33.97
CA GLN A 523 -2.71 11.04 35.01
C GLN A 523 -1.25 10.83 34.61
N VAL A 524 -0.68 11.83 33.96
CA VAL A 524 0.76 11.96 33.69
C VAL A 524 1.43 12.47 34.98
N ASP A 525 2.64 11.99 35.28
CA ASP A 525 3.41 12.32 36.49
C ASP A 525 3.20 13.76 37.01
N CYS A 526 2.52 13.84 38.15
CA CYS A 526 2.37 14.84 39.22
C CYS A 526 2.60 16.37 39.01
N ASN A 527 2.91 16.89 37.82
CA ASN A 527 3.07 18.34 37.55
C ASN A 527 2.08 18.89 36.50
N LEU A 528 1.14 18.05 36.01
CA LEU A 528 0.21 18.37 34.93
C LEU A 528 -1.22 18.76 35.39
N SER A 529 -1.48 18.88 36.69
CA SER A 529 -2.84 19.15 37.20
C SER A 529 -3.38 20.56 36.88
N ASN A 530 -2.50 21.53 36.58
CA ASN A 530 -2.86 22.93 36.27
C ASN A 530 -2.63 23.26 34.77
N LEU A 531 -2.97 22.32 33.87
CA LEU A 531 -2.61 22.39 32.45
C LEU A 531 -3.50 23.31 31.58
N LEU A 532 -4.79 23.44 31.89
CA LEU A 532 -5.75 24.13 30.99
C LEU A 532 -6.33 25.42 31.57
N ASP A 533 -5.70 26.01 32.60
CA ASP A 533 -6.15 27.29 33.17
C ASP A 533 -5.96 28.46 32.20
N ASN A 534 -5.08 28.30 31.18
CA ASN A 534 -4.88 29.27 30.09
C ASN A 534 -4.58 28.53 28.74
N PRO A 535 -5.54 28.42 27.82
CA PRO A 535 -5.30 28.06 26.42
C PRO A 535 -4.85 29.28 25.59
N PRO A 536 -3.96 29.17 24.57
CA PRO A 536 -2.91 28.17 24.30
C PRO A 536 -1.69 28.32 25.21
N THR A 537 -1.14 27.24 25.74
CA THR A 537 0.19 27.26 26.38
C THR A 537 1.05 26.10 25.85
N ALA A 538 2.38 26.20 25.96
CA ALA A 538 3.32 25.12 25.56
C ALA A 538 2.96 23.73 26.17
N LYS A 539 2.27 23.78 27.31
CA LYS A 539 1.62 22.69 28.02
C LYS A 539 0.61 21.87 27.19
N TRP A 540 -0.15 22.49 26.28
CA TRP A 540 -1.11 21.81 25.41
C TRP A 540 -0.43 20.97 24.31
N SER A 541 0.66 21.49 23.74
CA SER A 541 1.46 20.77 22.74
C SER A 541 2.03 19.49 23.33
N LEU A 542 2.64 19.55 24.53
CA LEU A 542 3.16 18.37 25.24
C LEU A 542 2.08 17.29 25.43
N LEU A 543 0.87 17.68 25.83
CA LEU A 543 -0.25 16.75 26.00
C LEU A 543 -0.65 16.08 24.68
N LEU A 544 -0.73 16.85 23.59
CA LEU A 544 -1.05 16.30 22.26
C LEU A 544 0.01 15.30 21.81
N HIS A 545 1.29 15.62 21.97
CA HIS A 545 2.40 14.71 21.68
C HIS A 545 2.30 13.41 22.48
N GLU A 546 2.01 13.50 23.78
CA GLU A 546 1.88 12.32 24.63
C GLU A 546 0.70 11.45 24.21
N LEU A 547 -0.48 12.04 24.02
CA LEU A 547 -1.67 11.31 23.57
C LEU A 547 -1.46 10.66 22.20
N CYS A 548 -0.80 11.36 21.27
CA CYS A 548 -0.42 10.81 19.97
C CYS A 548 0.63 9.69 20.07
N SER A 549 1.45 9.66 21.13
CA SER A 549 2.43 8.58 21.35
C SER A 549 1.78 7.26 21.81
N LYS A 550 0.56 7.30 22.38
CA LYS A 550 -0.16 6.10 22.84
C LYS A 550 -0.41 5.11 21.72
N ARG A 551 -0.12 3.83 21.96
CA ARG A 551 -0.39 2.76 20.99
C ARG A 551 -1.89 2.51 20.85
N ILE A 552 -2.37 2.52 19.61
CA ILE A 552 -3.77 2.24 19.26
C ILE A 552 -3.74 1.05 18.29
N ARG A 553 -4.56 0.03 18.54
CA ARG A 553 -4.64 -1.14 17.66
C ARG A 553 -5.07 -0.73 16.27
N THR A 554 -4.31 -1.15 15.25
CA THR A 554 -4.58 -0.82 13.85
C THR A 554 -5.02 -2.04 13.03
N LEU A 555 -4.62 -3.24 13.45
CA LEU A 555 -4.94 -4.47 12.72
C LEU A 555 -6.43 -4.79 12.75
N TYR A 556 -6.97 -5.06 11.57
CA TYR A 556 -8.36 -5.49 11.36
C TYR A 556 -9.40 -4.55 11.99
N CYS A 557 -9.16 -3.24 11.92
CA CYS A 557 -10.08 -2.23 12.43
C CYS A 557 -11.48 -2.39 11.83
N PRO A 558 -12.55 -2.42 12.67
CA PRO A 558 -13.93 -2.47 12.19
C PRO A 558 -14.30 -1.28 11.29
N ARG A 559 -15.30 -1.48 10.43
CA ARG A 559 -15.78 -0.43 9.51
C ARG A 559 -16.27 0.83 10.24
N SER A 560 -16.91 0.66 11.40
CA SER A 560 -17.36 1.75 12.28
C SER A 560 -16.20 2.66 12.73
N VAL A 561 -15.06 2.07 13.09
CA VAL A 561 -13.81 2.76 13.45
C VAL A 561 -13.27 3.52 12.24
N LEU A 562 -13.17 2.87 11.08
CA LEU A 562 -12.68 3.50 9.86
C LEU A 562 -13.57 4.68 9.40
N GLU A 563 -14.89 4.57 9.51
CA GLU A 563 -15.82 5.67 9.18
C GLU A 563 -15.60 6.90 10.08
N VAL A 564 -15.42 6.70 11.39
CA VAL A 564 -15.11 7.80 12.31
C VAL A 564 -13.74 8.40 12.00
N LEU A 565 -12.72 7.56 11.75
CA LEU A 565 -11.38 8.03 11.40
C LEU A 565 -11.38 8.92 10.16
N VAL A 566 -12.15 8.59 9.13
CA VAL A 566 -12.29 9.42 7.92
C VAL A 566 -12.83 10.80 8.26
N ILE A 567 -13.83 10.89 9.14
CA ILE A 567 -14.38 12.20 9.55
C ILE A 567 -13.35 12.99 10.36
N LEU A 568 -12.67 12.36 11.33
CA LEU A 568 -11.65 13.01 12.15
C LEU A 568 -10.46 13.52 11.31
N GLN A 569 -10.01 12.73 10.32
CA GLN A 569 -8.99 13.14 9.35
C GLN A 569 -9.42 14.36 8.55
N LYS A 570 -10.68 14.40 8.09
CA LYS A 570 -11.19 15.58 7.38
C LYS A 570 -11.23 16.81 8.29
N ILE A 571 -11.68 16.68 9.54
CA ILE A 571 -11.69 17.81 10.49
C ILE A 571 -10.26 18.34 10.68
N SER A 572 -9.29 17.46 10.97
CA SER A 572 -7.89 17.85 11.14
C SER A 572 -7.29 18.49 9.88
N ALA A 573 -7.58 17.97 8.70
CA ALA A 573 -7.12 18.54 7.43
C ALA A 573 -7.69 19.95 7.18
N HIS A 574 -8.97 20.18 7.47
CA HIS A 574 -9.57 21.51 7.35
C HIS A 574 -9.01 22.49 8.39
N CYS A 575 -8.77 22.05 9.64
CA CYS A 575 -8.08 22.89 10.64
C CYS A 575 -6.72 23.35 10.14
N HIS A 576 -5.95 22.43 9.55
CA HIS A 576 -4.64 22.74 9.00
C HIS A 576 -4.73 23.72 7.82
N LEU A 577 -5.67 23.50 6.90
CA LEU A 577 -5.90 24.41 5.77
C LEU A 577 -6.32 25.82 6.21
N VAL A 578 -7.11 25.96 7.29
CA VAL A 578 -7.40 27.27 7.90
C VAL A 578 -6.12 27.94 8.39
N SER A 579 -5.23 27.17 9.02
CA SER A 579 -3.93 27.67 9.47
C SER A 579 -3.08 28.19 8.30
N ASP A 580 -2.93 27.41 7.24
CA ASP A 580 -2.19 27.82 6.05
C ASP A 580 -2.76 29.09 5.42
N GLN A 581 -4.09 29.18 5.31
CA GLN A 581 -4.76 30.38 4.78
C GLN A 581 -4.50 31.61 5.65
N ILE A 582 -4.52 31.46 6.98
CA ILE A 582 -4.26 32.55 7.92
C ILE A 582 -2.81 33.00 7.86
N ILE A 583 -1.85 32.06 7.85
CA ILE A 583 -0.42 32.37 7.74
C ILE A 583 -0.16 33.13 6.44
N ALA A 584 -0.55 32.55 5.29
CA ALA A 584 -0.34 33.17 3.98
C ALA A 584 -1.03 34.53 3.85
N THR A 585 -2.29 34.65 4.32
CA THR A 585 -3.01 35.93 4.28
C THR A 585 -2.34 36.96 5.18
N THR A 586 -1.86 36.57 6.36
CA THR A 586 -1.20 37.49 7.28
C THR A 586 0.10 38.04 6.70
N GLU A 587 0.95 37.18 6.11
CA GLU A 587 2.19 37.60 5.46
C GLU A 587 1.94 38.55 4.29
N ILE A 588 1.01 38.20 3.40
CA ILE A 588 0.67 39.04 2.23
C ILE A 588 0.11 40.38 2.68
N ARG A 589 -0.85 40.39 3.62
CA ARG A 589 -1.49 41.63 4.08
C ARG A 589 -0.53 42.49 4.88
N PHE A 590 0.34 41.91 5.69
CA PHE A 590 1.37 42.65 6.41
C PHE A 590 2.35 43.33 5.44
N LYS A 591 2.82 42.64 4.41
CA LYS A 591 3.67 43.23 3.36
C LYS A 591 2.97 44.38 2.63
N GLN A 592 1.69 44.22 2.30
CA GLN A 592 0.91 45.30 1.67
C GLN A 592 0.66 46.48 2.62
N TRP A 593 0.54 46.21 3.93
CA TRP A 593 0.42 47.25 4.95
C TRP A 593 1.69 48.10 5.04
N THR A 594 2.85 47.44 5.16
CA THR A 594 4.16 48.12 5.26
C THR A 594 4.49 48.91 4.00
N GLN A 595 4.12 48.39 2.83
CA GLN A 595 4.27 49.09 1.54
C GLN A 595 3.22 50.18 1.29
N LYS A 596 2.28 50.40 2.23
CA LYS A 596 1.15 51.34 2.12
C LYS A 596 0.24 51.10 0.90
N THR A 597 0.22 49.89 0.36
CA THR A 597 -0.59 49.51 -0.82
C THR A 597 -1.99 48.99 -0.49
N LEU A 598 -2.29 48.74 0.80
CA LEU A 598 -3.64 48.36 1.23
C LEU A 598 -4.63 49.53 1.16
N ARG A 599 -5.77 49.30 0.49
CA ARG A 599 -6.93 50.21 0.50
C ARG A 599 -7.63 50.19 1.86
N SER A 600 -8.32 51.27 2.21
CA SER A 600 -8.99 51.44 3.52
C SER A 600 -9.86 50.23 3.94
N ARG A 601 -10.73 49.74 3.05
CA ARG A 601 -11.56 48.55 3.31
C ARG A 601 -10.73 47.29 3.59
N GLN A 602 -9.61 47.11 2.88
CA GLN A 602 -8.72 45.96 3.07
C GLN A 602 -7.94 46.07 4.40
N ARG A 603 -7.60 47.28 4.84
CA ARG A 603 -7.02 47.55 6.16
C ARG A 603 -7.98 47.17 7.29
N GLN A 604 -9.23 47.60 7.20
CA GLN A 604 -10.26 47.24 8.18
C GLN A 604 -10.49 45.73 8.24
N ASN A 605 -10.60 45.05 7.09
CA ASN A 605 -10.74 43.59 7.05
C ASN A 605 -9.53 42.87 7.65
N TYR A 606 -8.31 43.37 7.42
CA TYR A 606 -7.10 42.80 8.01
C TYR A 606 -7.08 42.96 9.54
N LEU A 607 -7.52 44.10 10.08
CA LEU A 607 -7.66 44.27 11.54
C LEU A 607 -8.72 43.34 12.14
N ARG A 608 -9.86 43.13 11.45
CA ARG A 608 -10.88 42.14 11.87
C ARG A 608 -10.33 40.72 11.90
N MET A 609 -9.54 40.36 10.89
CA MET A 609 -8.82 39.08 10.87
C MET A 609 -7.90 38.94 12.08
N LEU A 610 -7.02 39.91 12.32
CA LEU A 610 -6.08 39.88 13.46
C LEU A 610 -6.79 39.77 14.82
N ASN A 611 -8.00 40.32 14.96
CA ASN A 611 -8.81 40.12 16.15
C ASN A 611 -9.44 38.72 16.19
N SER A 612 -9.93 38.21 15.06
CA SER A 612 -10.56 36.90 14.96
C SER A 612 -9.58 35.75 15.23
N ILE A 613 -8.33 35.86 14.76
CA ILE A 613 -7.32 34.80 14.97
C ILE A 613 -7.00 34.56 16.46
N LYS A 614 -7.15 35.58 17.32
CA LYS A 614 -6.98 35.46 18.77
C LYS A 614 -8.00 34.50 19.40
N LEU A 615 -9.19 34.41 18.81
CA LEU A 615 -10.23 33.47 19.22
C LEU A 615 -10.09 32.13 18.48
N LEU A 616 -9.83 32.17 17.17
CA LEU A 616 -9.77 30.96 16.35
C LEU A 616 -8.60 30.05 16.74
N SER A 617 -7.44 30.60 17.14
CA SER A 617 -6.28 29.81 17.57
C SER A 617 -6.61 28.83 18.72
N PRO A 618 -7.12 29.28 19.89
CA PRO A 618 -7.48 28.36 20.97
C PRO A 618 -8.64 27.42 20.61
N VAL A 619 -9.56 27.83 19.72
CA VAL A 619 -10.63 26.94 19.24
C VAL A 619 -10.09 25.80 18.39
N LEU A 620 -9.18 26.09 17.45
CA LEU A 620 -8.58 25.04 16.63
C LEU A 620 -7.75 24.08 17.49
N GLN A 621 -7.02 24.58 18.49
CA GLN A 621 -6.30 23.72 19.44
C GLN A 621 -7.24 22.86 20.29
N LEU A 622 -8.37 23.41 20.75
CA LEU A 622 -9.41 22.64 21.42
C LEU A 622 -9.97 21.53 20.53
N LEU A 623 -10.17 21.80 19.24
CA LEU A 623 -10.57 20.78 18.28
C LEU A 623 -9.50 19.70 18.12
N LEU A 624 -8.22 20.06 18.02
CA LEU A 624 -7.13 19.08 17.96
C LEU A 624 -7.07 18.19 19.21
N LEU A 625 -7.24 18.77 20.40
CA LEU A 625 -7.31 18.01 21.66
C LEU A 625 -8.51 17.06 21.66
N LEU A 626 -9.69 17.54 21.28
CA LEU A 626 -10.91 16.73 21.18
C LEU A 626 -10.71 15.57 20.20
N ILE A 627 -10.20 15.83 19.00
CA ILE A 627 -9.90 14.79 18.00
C ILE A 627 -8.95 13.75 18.58
N THR A 628 -7.90 14.18 19.28
CA THR A 628 -6.88 13.29 19.84
C THR A 628 -7.44 12.41 20.96
N LEU A 629 -8.26 12.98 21.84
CA LEU A 629 -8.94 12.22 22.90
C LEU A 629 -9.93 11.20 22.33
N GLU A 630 -10.68 11.58 21.30
CA GLU A 630 -11.57 10.64 20.59
C GLU A 630 -10.78 9.56 19.85
N LEU A 631 -9.63 9.90 19.27
CA LEU A 631 -8.75 8.96 18.59
C LEU A 631 -8.17 7.90 19.54
N VAL A 632 -7.68 8.31 20.72
CA VAL A 632 -7.15 7.36 21.73
C VAL A 632 -8.23 6.38 22.19
N ASN A 633 -9.50 6.78 22.14
CA ASN A 633 -10.66 5.99 22.55
C ASN A 633 -11.47 5.43 21.36
N ILE A 634 -10.91 5.43 20.16
CA ILE A 634 -11.66 5.19 18.91
C ILE A 634 -12.40 3.85 18.89
N HIS A 635 -11.82 2.82 19.51
CA HIS A 635 -12.38 1.45 19.50
C HIS A 635 -13.66 1.31 20.32
N ILE A 636 -13.95 2.25 21.23
CA ILE A 636 -15.19 2.29 22.02
C ILE A 636 -16.41 2.56 21.14
N VAL A 637 -16.20 3.04 19.91
CA VAL A 637 -17.29 3.20 18.94
C VAL A 637 -18.08 1.91 18.72
N ASN A 638 -17.45 0.75 18.90
CA ASN A 638 -18.07 -0.57 18.74
C ASN A 638 -19.03 -0.92 19.89
N GLU A 639 -18.94 -0.22 21.03
CA GLU A 639 -19.82 -0.42 22.17
C GLU A 639 -21.10 0.42 22.07
N LYS A 640 -21.17 1.38 21.13
CA LYS A 640 -22.36 2.19 20.90
C LYS A 640 -23.44 1.38 20.19
N ASN A 641 -24.68 1.53 20.65
CA ASN A 641 -25.83 1.03 19.89
C ASN A 641 -26.06 1.86 18.61
N ALA A 642 -26.89 1.37 17.69
CA ALA A 642 -27.11 2.01 16.39
C ALA A 642 -27.59 3.47 16.50
N CYS A 643 -28.43 3.80 17.49
CA CYS A 643 -28.93 5.17 17.70
C CYS A 643 -27.82 6.09 18.22
N GLU A 644 -27.07 5.65 19.23
CA GLU A 644 -25.92 6.39 19.79
C GLU A 644 -24.83 6.61 18.75
N TYR A 645 -24.54 5.60 17.93
CA TYR A 645 -23.58 5.69 16.84
C TYR A 645 -24.00 6.73 15.81
N GLN A 646 -25.27 6.72 15.37
CA GLN A 646 -25.79 7.73 14.44
C GLN A 646 -25.77 9.15 15.03
N GLN A 647 -26.12 9.31 16.31
CA GLN A 647 -26.04 10.60 17.00
C GLN A 647 -24.59 11.11 17.07
N TYR A 648 -23.65 10.22 17.38
CA TYR A 648 -22.22 10.53 17.41
C TYR A 648 -21.69 10.95 16.02
N LEU A 649 -22.04 10.21 14.96
CA LEU A 649 -21.66 10.59 13.59
C LEU A 649 -22.28 11.93 13.18
N LYS A 650 -23.53 12.22 13.54
CA LYS A 650 -24.17 13.52 13.28
C LYS A 650 -23.44 14.65 14.00
N PHE A 651 -23.01 14.41 15.24
CA PHE A 651 -22.19 15.37 15.98
C PHE A 651 -20.86 15.64 15.27
N LEU A 652 -20.09 14.61 14.93
CA LEU A 652 -18.81 14.78 14.22
C LEU A 652 -18.99 15.47 12.86
N LYS A 653 -20.03 15.12 12.10
CA LYS A 653 -20.38 15.79 10.84
C LYS A 653 -20.70 17.27 11.03
N SER A 654 -21.28 17.65 12.17
CA SER A 654 -21.52 19.07 12.48
C SER A 654 -20.23 19.85 12.79
N VAL A 655 -19.24 19.20 13.43
CA VAL A 655 -17.90 19.77 13.63
C VAL A 655 -17.15 19.86 12.30
N LEU A 656 -17.26 18.83 11.45
CA LEU A 656 -16.72 18.85 10.09
C LEU A 656 -17.29 20.00 9.26
N GLN A 657 -18.62 20.15 9.24
CA GLN A 657 -19.28 21.25 8.53
C GLN A 657 -18.81 22.62 9.03
N TYR A 658 -18.58 22.77 10.34
CA TYR A 658 -17.98 23.99 10.89
C TYR A 658 -16.58 24.24 10.32
N THR A 659 -15.70 23.23 10.31
CA THR A 659 -14.34 23.40 9.75
C THR A 659 -14.33 23.66 8.25
N GLU A 660 -15.24 23.05 7.47
CA GLU A 660 -15.43 23.32 6.03
C GLU A 660 -15.89 24.77 5.78
N ASN A 661 -16.82 25.25 6.60
CA ASN A 661 -17.27 26.64 6.54
C ASN A 661 -16.14 27.60 6.92
N LEU A 662 -15.35 27.26 7.94
CA LEU A 662 -14.22 28.07 8.37
C LEU A 662 -13.19 28.22 7.25
N VAL A 663 -12.81 27.12 6.57
CA VAL A 663 -11.95 27.15 5.37
C VAL A 663 -12.50 28.07 4.28
N THR A 664 -13.82 28.06 4.07
CA THR A 664 -14.46 28.95 3.09
C THR A 664 -14.37 30.41 3.52
N TYR A 665 -14.52 30.69 4.81
CA TYR A 665 -14.58 32.06 5.35
C TYR A 665 -13.19 32.68 5.55
N SER A 666 -12.19 31.89 5.90
CA SER A 666 -10.78 32.30 6.01
C SER A 666 -10.07 32.45 4.66
N ASN A 667 -10.70 32.02 3.57
CA ASN A 667 -10.17 32.22 2.22
C ASN A 667 -10.00 33.73 1.91
N GLN A 668 -8.85 34.08 1.32
CA GLN A 668 -8.45 35.46 1.00
C GLN A 668 -9.44 36.21 0.10
N GLU A 669 -10.28 35.52 -0.67
CA GLU A 669 -11.32 36.14 -1.49
C GLU A 669 -12.60 36.47 -0.70
N LYS A 670 -12.96 35.62 0.27
CA LYS A 670 -14.21 35.76 1.04
C LYS A 670 -14.05 36.70 2.23
N ASN A 671 -13.00 36.54 3.05
CA ASN A 671 -12.70 37.36 4.24
C ASN A 671 -13.89 37.55 5.21
N LYS A 672 -14.62 36.47 5.52
CA LYS A 672 -15.85 36.52 6.34
C LYS A 672 -15.57 36.31 7.83
N TRP A 673 -14.81 37.23 8.42
CA TRP A 673 -14.26 37.07 9.78
C TRP A 673 -15.32 37.21 10.88
N ASP A 674 -16.30 38.09 10.70
CA ASP A 674 -17.41 38.26 11.66
C ASP A 674 -18.32 37.01 11.65
N GLU A 675 -18.61 36.46 10.45
CA GLU A 675 -19.35 35.21 10.33
C GLU A 675 -18.59 34.00 10.89
N SER A 676 -17.26 33.99 10.80
CA SER A 676 -16.40 32.97 11.43
C SER A 676 -16.58 32.94 12.95
N ILE A 677 -16.69 34.09 13.62
CA ILE A 677 -16.95 34.16 15.07
C ILE A 677 -18.34 33.59 15.39
N ASN A 678 -19.35 33.93 14.60
CA ASN A 678 -20.72 33.43 14.80
C ASN A 678 -20.80 31.90 14.70
N ILE A 679 -20.21 31.30 13.65
CA ILE A 679 -20.22 29.84 13.51
C ILE A 679 -19.34 29.16 14.57
N THR A 680 -18.33 29.86 15.11
CA THR A 680 -17.48 29.39 16.22
C THR A 680 -18.27 29.27 17.50
N HIS A 681 -19.06 30.29 17.86
CA HIS A 681 -19.94 30.20 19.03
C HIS A 681 -20.91 29.02 18.92
N LEU A 682 -21.55 28.84 17.75
CA LEU A 682 -22.50 27.76 17.51
C LEU A 682 -21.88 26.36 17.63
N VAL A 683 -20.65 26.16 17.14
CA VAL A 683 -19.99 24.85 17.28
C VAL A 683 -19.54 24.60 18.71
N LEU A 684 -19.07 25.62 19.44
CA LEU A 684 -18.69 25.49 20.85
C LEU A 684 -19.89 25.13 21.72
N VAL A 685 -21.06 25.73 21.49
CA VAL A 685 -22.30 25.34 22.18
C VAL A 685 -22.65 23.88 21.92
N LYS A 686 -22.50 23.40 20.67
CA LYS A 686 -22.73 21.99 20.32
C LYS A 686 -21.73 21.04 20.97
N ILE A 687 -20.45 21.39 20.98
CA ILE A 687 -19.39 20.63 21.65
C ILE A 687 -19.71 20.54 23.14
N TRP A 688 -19.97 21.68 23.80
CA TRP A 688 -20.36 21.72 25.20
C TRP A 688 -21.58 20.84 25.49
N ALA A 689 -22.67 20.98 24.73
CA ALA A 689 -23.88 20.19 24.94
C ALA A 689 -23.64 18.68 24.79
N PHE A 690 -22.75 18.26 23.90
CA PHE A 690 -22.41 16.86 23.70
C PHE A 690 -21.44 16.34 24.79
N THR A 691 -20.54 17.20 25.26
CA THR A 691 -19.63 16.93 26.38
C THR A 691 -20.39 16.79 27.70
N ASP A 692 -21.28 17.73 28.02
CA ASP A 692 -22.12 17.76 29.22
C ASP A 692 -23.01 16.51 29.33
N LYS A 693 -23.57 16.05 28.20
CA LYS A 693 -24.34 14.80 28.12
C LYS A 693 -23.48 13.53 28.16
N LYS A 694 -22.15 13.65 28.26
CA LYS A 694 -21.20 12.54 28.30
C LYS A 694 -21.29 11.57 27.10
N GLN A 695 -21.54 12.09 25.89
CA GLN A 695 -21.83 11.26 24.71
C GLN A 695 -20.62 10.94 23.81
N MET A 696 -19.48 11.60 24.03
CA MET A 696 -18.19 11.34 23.35
C MET A 696 -17.58 9.98 23.72
N LEU A 697 -16.66 9.47 22.89
CA LEU A 697 -15.99 8.19 23.13
C LEU A 697 -15.14 8.22 24.40
N MET A 698 -14.42 9.31 24.65
CA MET A 698 -13.60 9.47 25.84
C MET A 698 -14.39 9.35 27.17
N HIS A 699 -15.68 9.70 27.16
CA HIS A 699 -16.55 9.60 28.34
C HIS A 699 -16.94 8.16 28.65
N LEU A 700 -17.08 7.34 27.61
CA LEU A 700 -17.45 5.93 27.73
C LEU A 700 -16.26 5.06 28.15
N ALA A 701 -15.03 5.56 28.00
CA ALA A 701 -13.79 4.87 28.38
C ALA A 701 -13.67 4.51 29.87
N LYS A 702 -14.54 5.02 30.74
CA LYS A 702 -14.53 4.75 32.19
C LYS A 702 -15.63 3.78 32.64
N LYS A 703 -15.40 2.48 32.40
CA LYS A 703 -15.78 1.35 33.28
C LYS A 703 -14.77 0.20 33.15
N SER A 704 -13.52 0.41 33.58
CA SER A 704 -12.66 -0.69 34.02
C SER A 704 -12.36 -0.49 35.50
N PRO A 705 -12.83 -1.36 36.40
CA PRO A 705 -12.55 -1.23 37.81
C PRO A 705 -11.05 -1.39 38.02
N ASN A 706 -10.48 -0.52 38.85
CA ASN A 706 -9.18 -0.71 39.47
C ASN A 706 -9.06 -2.16 39.96
N LYS A 707 -8.39 -3.02 39.17
CA LYS A 707 -7.91 -4.29 39.69
C LYS A 707 -6.56 -4.04 40.31
N ILE A 708 -6.66 -3.90 41.63
CA ILE A 708 -5.65 -4.17 42.63
C ILE A 708 -4.66 -5.22 42.12
N ILE A 709 -3.40 -4.82 42.20
CA ILE A 709 -2.18 -5.57 41.98
C ILE A 709 -2.19 -6.85 42.82
N LEU A 710 -1.92 -8.00 42.18
CA LEU A 710 -0.94 -9.00 42.59
C LEU A 710 -0.65 -9.94 41.42
#